data_AF-A0A1T4M2B1-F1
#
_entry.id   AF-A0A1T4M2B1-F1
#
_cell.length_a   1.000
_cell.length_b   1.000
_cell.length_c   1.000
_cell.angle_alpha   90.00
_cell.angle_beta   90.00
_cell.angle_gamma   90.00
#
_symmetry.space_group_name_H-M   'P 1'
#
loop_
_entity.id
_entity.type
_entity.pdbx_description
1 polymer ?
#
loop_
_entity_poly.entity_id
_entity_poly.type
_entity_poly.pdbx_seq_one_letter_code
_entity_poly.pdbx_strand_id
1 'polypeptide(L)'
;MRRTFLHLLWGLLLLLVTVPQVSAKGKITMTIGRSVGEKIQINMKAVGDDVSMVGVKEPAKVGYRLYTLTSSTVVVEGDITFFAANENDITNIDLSLCESLETLQLSSNRIASLDLSHNKKLKTLFCYANQMSTLTLGALPNLTDLRCHTNNIERLELEKLPALKKLWVYQNAISELDVSGNLLLEELFCEENPLETLDLSHNLELKNFYCSKTGRLKSLNIEKNKKLVDFHCYGNKLEEIILPDAPHIKRVACFENKISDENMKKLVEALPSREGKSAGVFIVVSIGGDEEFNVCSRASVKIAKDKNWKVQAYAQNGQYTDYEGNGGDEPTDSSFIRFRTEKPVGSELIFYGKLNGEDISVEGATITLEKPTTLRVKLQKQEVLIKADFFAFAAQNAEITEFEFKQPHLLSLYLDRNKLKEINLRDLPSLIALNVEKNEIEQLDLSELTALEKLMCGSNQIKNLPLRANIKLVELKCENNLIKQLDLFGNTSIGKVVCHNNKISKSRAVTFFRNLPHFGNTNYANSGLIVFTDTKSATEENRAYKIDVSSTIAKGYKVADFSAGQTDQAHNLLLPPYEGVEGGEEGRDWKIYVGGTQIMAANAEDILEDGGSAVYDPESRVLTLTNVNENAVGGAALANSGVDGLTVKVVGENVLRASDNYVGFGVSRTTRFIGPGSLTIESLKSAGVNLNKTQITFDNCDINIIGKVGIAGVNGKSGEKVTVKNSDVAITGEFGAFFMADLVLEGCDFEQKDEVSYSAVDKMVVGKNKKLFQGTFKIKRTEIDSISTIVDDTNDVIAAIYNLQGFRYENLQPGVNILRLKSGKTKKVIVRQ
;
A
#
# COMPACT_ATOMS: atom_id res chain seq x y z
N MET A 1 30.21 -5.54 106.10
CA MET A 1 28.88 -4.95 106.35
C MET A 1 27.95 -5.44 105.23
N ARG A 2 26.91 -6.22 105.57
CA ARG A 2 25.85 -6.86 104.71
C ARG A 2 26.34 -7.93 103.70
N ARG A 3 26.28 -9.24 104.04
CA ARG A 3 25.12 -10.19 104.03
C ARG A 3 24.93 -10.83 102.65
N THR A 4 24.82 -12.13 102.39
CA THR A 4 25.07 -13.44 103.05
C THR A 4 24.37 -14.51 102.16
N PHE A 5 24.78 -15.79 102.27
CA PHE A 5 24.07 -17.05 101.88
C PHE A 5 23.91 -17.35 100.37
N LEU A 6 23.94 -18.58 99.82
CA LEU A 6 24.33 -19.97 100.15
C LEU A 6 23.86 -20.84 98.94
N HIS A 7 24.48 -22.00 98.67
CA HIS A 7 23.98 -23.14 97.84
C HIS A 7 23.94 -22.94 96.29
N LEU A 8 24.43 -23.83 95.40
CA LEU A 8 24.38 -25.30 95.28
C LEU A 8 22.92 -25.81 95.25
N LEU A 9 22.29 -25.95 94.07
CA LEU A 9 21.29 -27.00 93.72
C LEU A 9 20.40 -26.60 92.50
N TRP A 10 20.33 -27.52 91.54
CA TRP A 10 19.11 -28.03 90.86
C TRP A 10 18.36 -27.24 89.78
N GLY A 11 17.92 -28.01 88.77
CA GLY A 11 16.80 -27.72 87.88
C GLY A 11 17.22 -27.58 86.42
N LEU A 12 17.58 -28.66 85.71
CA LEU A 12 16.62 -29.54 85.04
C LEU A 12 15.53 -28.76 84.28
N LEU A 13 15.66 -28.78 82.95
CA LEU A 13 14.56 -28.97 82.01
C LEU A 13 13.48 -27.86 81.97
N LEU A 14 13.64 -26.94 81.03
CA LEU A 14 12.51 -26.65 80.13
C LEU A 14 12.97 -26.87 78.70
N LEU A 15 12.41 -27.93 78.11
CA LEU A 15 12.31 -28.15 76.69
C LEU A 15 11.98 -26.82 75.98
N LEU A 16 12.97 -26.17 75.38
CA LEU A 16 12.74 -25.60 74.07
C LEU A 16 13.00 -26.76 73.12
N VAL A 17 11.94 -27.54 72.91
CA VAL A 17 11.77 -28.27 71.65
C VAL A 17 12.20 -27.27 70.60
N THR A 18 13.31 -27.54 69.92
CA THR A 18 13.49 -27.02 68.57
C THR A 18 12.31 -27.63 67.82
N VAL A 19 11.16 -26.96 67.89
CA VAL A 19 10.14 -27.08 66.88
C VAL A 19 10.98 -26.80 65.64
N PRO A 20 11.14 -27.76 64.71
CA PRO A 20 11.67 -27.38 63.42
C PRO A 20 10.81 -26.18 63.06
N GLN A 21 11.40 -24.99 62.88
CA GLN A 21 10.63 -23.94 62.24
C GLN A 21 10.19 -24.60 60.95
N VAL A 22 8.94 -25.07 60.91
CA VAL A 22 8.25 -25.37 59.69
C VAL A 22 8.18 -23.99 59.11
N SER A 23 9.18 -23.66 58.30
CA SER A 23 9.20 -22.45 57.50
C SER A 23 7.79 -22.37 56.93
N ALA A 24 7.07 -21.30 57.26
CA ALA A 24 5.77 -21.08 56.66
C ALA A 24 6.01 -21.19 55.15
N LYS A 25 5.25 -22.08 54.48
CA LYS A 25 5.42 -22.29 53.04
C LYS A 25 5.35 -20.95 52.34
N GLY A 26 6.23 -20.72 51.37
CA GLY A 26 6.19 -19.49 50.60
C GLY A 26 4.80 -19.23 50.03
N LYS A 27 4.39 -17.97 49.89
CA LYS A 27 3.03 -17.63 49.44
C LYS A 27 3.04 -16.55 48.37
N ILE A 28 2.27 -16.77 47.31
CA ILE A 28 1.98 -15.83 46.23
C ILE A 28 0.48 -15.60 46.21
N THR A 29 0.04 -14.34 46.32
CA THR A 29 -1.38 -13.98 46.21
C THR A 29 -1.57 -13.10 44.99
N MET A 30 -2.48 -13.44 44.09
CA MET A 30 -2.73 -12.66 42.88
C MET A 30 -4.23 -12.37 42.72
N THR A 31 -4.55 -11.16 42.26
CA THR A 31 -5.89 -10.75 41.86
C THR A 31 -5.97 -10.76 40.34
N ILE A 32 -6.95 -11.50 39.82
CA ILE A 32 -7.16 -11.75 38.40
C ILE A 32 -8.39 -10.96 37.93
N GLY A 33 -8.24 -10.19 36.86
CA GLY A 33 -9.32 -9.42 36.23
C GLY A 33 -10.27 -10.25 35.36
N ARG A 34 -10.01 -11.54 35.18
CA ARG A 34 -10.88 -12.48 34.46
C ARG A 34 -12.07 -12.92 35.30
N SER A 35 -13.14 -13.33 34.63
CA SER A 35 -14.34 -13.85 35.25
C SER A 35 -14.11 -15.23 35.84
N VAL A 36 -14.82 -15.55 36.94
CA VAL A 36 -14.86 -16.92 37.48
C VAL A 36 -15.36 -17.88 36.40
N GLY A 37 -14.70 -19.04 36.27
CA GLY A 37 -14.93 -20.02 35.20
C GLY A 37 -14.01 -19.86 33.99
N GLU A 38 -13.33 -18.73 33.84
CA GLU A 38 -12.29 -18.57 32.81
C GLU A 38 -10.97 -19.24 33.22
N LYS A 39 -10.10 -19.47 32.24
CA LYS A 39 -8.81 -20.14 32.46
C LYS A 39 -7.66 -19.14 32.57
N ILE A 40 -6.69 -19.46 33.42
CA ILE A 40 -5.38 -18.81 33.51
C ILE A 40 -4.27 -19.82 33.28
N GLN A 41 -3.13 -19.35 32.79
CA GLN A 41 -1.92 -20.16 32.58
C GLN A 41 -0.89 -19.89 33.66
N ILE A 42 -0.44 -20.92 34.36
CA ILE A 42 0.63 -20.80 35.35
C ILE A 42 1.67 -21.88 35.07
N ASN A 43 2.94 -21.49 35.05
CA ASN A 43 4.08 -22.41 35.09
C ASN A 43 4.91 -22.11 36.33
N MET A 44 5.11 -23.12 37.17
CA MET A 44 5.84 -22.96 38.41
C MET A 44 6.80 -24.12 38.70
N LYS A 45 7.91 -23.83 39.37
CA LYS A 45 8.78 -24.83 40.00
C LYS A 45 8.90 -24.48 41.47
N ALA A 46 9.00 -25.50 42.33
CA ALA A 46 9.12 -25.35 43.76
C ALA A 46 10.28 -26.20 44.29
N VAL A 47 10.72 -25.94 45.52
CA VAL A 47 11.57 -26.85 46.26
C VAL A 47 10.72 -28.03 46.73
N GLY A 48 10.87 -29.18 46.06
CA GLY A 48 10.02 -30.35 46.25
C GLY A 48 8.68 -30.26 45.50
N ASP A 49 7.78 -31.19 45.80
CA ASP A 49 6.48 -31.34 45.10
C ASP A 49 5.28 -30.78 45.89
N ASP A 50 5.54 -30.19 47.07
CA ASP A 50 4.50 -29.75 48.00
C ASP A 50 4.04 -28.32 47.70
N VAL A 51 3.18 -28.21 46.68
CA VAL A 51 2.51 -26.96 46.29
C VAL A 51 0.99 -27.08 46.49
N SER A 52 0.36 -26.03 46.98
CA SER A 52 -1.09 -25.91 47.07
C SER A 52 -1.57 -24.65 46.36
N MET A 53 -2.83 -24.63 45.95
CA MET A 53 -3.42 -23.46 45.32
C MET A 53 -4.91 -23.35 45.64
N VAL A 54 -5.34 -22.15 45.98
CA VAL A 54 -6.73 -21.79 46.26
C VAL A 54 -7.20 -20.78 45.21
N GLY A 55 -8.49 -20.81 44.87
CA GLY A 55 -9.09 -19.94 43.85
C GLY A 55 -9.12 -20.53 42.44
N VAL A 56 -8.74 -21.80 42.31
CA VAL A 56 -8.83 -22.58 41.06
C VAL A 56 -9.54 -23.92 41.30
N LYS A 57 -9.99 -24.57 40.22
CA LYS A 57 -10.71 -25.86 40.28
C LYS A 57 -9.75 -27.06 40.30
N GLU A 58 -8.69 -27.00 39.51
CA GLU A 58 -7.73 -28.09 39.34
C GLU A 58 -6.70 -28.10 40.48
N PRO A 59 -6.17 -29.28 40.87
CA PRO A 59 -5.15 -29.37 41.91
C PRO A 59 -3.84 -28.69 41.46
N ALA A 60 -3.18 -28.01 42.40
CA ALA A 60 -1.89 -27.37 42.16
C ALA A 60 -0.83 -28.40 41.75
N LYS A 61 -0.03 -28.07 40.73
CA LYS A 61 1.08 -28.91 40.27
C LYS A 61 2.20 -28.07 39.66
N VAL A 62 3.44 -28.48 39.90
CA VAL A 62 4.61 -27.92 39.22
C VAL A 62 4.57 -28.18 37.71
N GLY A 63 5.21 -27.29 36.95
CA GLY A 63 5.20 -27.22 35.49
C GLY A 63 4.07 -26.34 34.93
N TYR A 64 4.02 -26.25 33.60
CA TYR A 64 3.01 -25.47 32.89
C TYR A 64 1.64 -26.12 32.94
N ARG A 65 0.62 -25.36 33.37
CA ARG A 65 -0.77 -25.81 33.50
C ARG A 65 -1.76 -24.68 33.21
N LEU A 66 -2.95 -25.08 32.77
CA LEU A 66 -4.13 -24.23 32.73
C LEU A 66 -4.99 -24.52 33.95
N TYR A 67 -5.43 -23.45 34.62
CA TYR A 67 -6.30 -23.52 35.79
C TYR A 67 -7.57 -22.74 35.53
N THR A 68 -8.71 -23.34 35.85
CA THR A 68 -10.03 -22.72 35.78
C THR A 68 -10.29 -21.98 37.08
N LEU A 69 -10.57 -20.68 37.00
CA LEU A 69 -10.82 -19.82 38.16
C LEU A 69 -12.09 -20.24 38.89
N THR A 70 -12.02 -20.38 40.21
CA THR A 70 -13.17 -20.49 41.13
C THR A 70 -13.35 -19.22 41.97
N SER A 71 -12.34 -18.34 41.96
CA SER A 71 -12.31 -17.03 42.62
C SER A 71 -11.48 -16.07 41.77
N SER A 72 -11.75 -14.76 41.86
CA SER A 72 -10.88 -13.73 41.27
C SER A 72 -9.55 -13.57 42.02
N THR A 73 -9.44 -14.12 43.23
CA THR A 73 -8.18 -14.17 43.99
C THR A 73 -7.64 -15.60 43.98
N VAL A 74 -6.42 -15.75 43.48
CA VAL A 74 -5.69 -17.02 43.47
C VAL A 74 -4.53 -16.92 44.45
N VAL A 75 -4.41 -17.94 45.31
CA VAL A 75 -3.33 -18.04 46.29
C VAL A 75 -2.55 -19.30 45.99
N VAL A 76 -1.24 -19.20 45.77
CA VAL A 76 -0.32 -20.33 45.62
C VAL A 76 0.54 -20.41 46.87
N GLU A 77 0.61 -21.58 47.51
CA GLU A 77 1.50 -21.84 48.64
C GLU A 77 2.51 -22.93 48.28
N GLY A 78 3.76 -22.71 48.67
CA GLY A 78 4.91 -23.57 48.40
C GLY A 78 6.19 -22.76 48.28
N ASP A 79 7.33 -23.43 48.39
CA ASP A 79 8.64 -22.78 48.22
C ASP A 79 8.95 -22.59 46.73
N ILE A 80 8.22 -21.69 46.09
CA ILE A 80 8.30 -21.43 44.65
C ILE A 80 9.64 -20.77 44.29
N THR A 81 10.36 -21.37 43.33
CA THR A 81 11.65 -20.88 42.81
C THR A 81 11.53 -20.31 41.40
N PHE A 82 10.57 -20.78 40.62
CA PHE A 82 10.21 -20.23 39.31
C PHE A 82 8.71 -20.01 39.29
N PHE A 83 8.26 -18.82 38.91
CA PHE A 83 6.85 -18.51 38.74
C PHE A 83 6.63 -17.71 37.46
N ALA A 84 5.79 -18.23 36.57
CA ALA A 84 5.38 -17.57 35.35
C ALA A 84 3.86 -17.57 35.21
N ALA A 85 3.28 -16.38 35.06
CA ALA A 85 1.84 -16.15 34.93
C ALA A 85 1.55 -15.03 33.92
N ASN A 86 2.15 -15.14 32.73
CA ASN A 86 1.97 -14.18 31.64
C ASN A 86 0.54 -14.22 31.07
N GLU A 87 0.05 -13.10 30.55
CA GLU A 87 -1.23 -13.02 29.82
C GLU A 87 -2.44 -13.57 30.61
N ASN A 88 -2.58 -13.16 31.86
CA ASN A 88 -3.65 -13.62 32.76
C ASN A 88 -4.57 -12.51 33.28
N ASP A 89 -4.42 -11.28 32.78
CA ASP A 89 -5.11 -10.09 33.30
C ASP A 89 -4.92 -9.90 34.82
N ILE A 90 -3.74 -10.23 35.36
CA ILE A 90 -3.40 -9.97 36.75
C ILE A 90 -3.41 -8.46 36.97
N THR A 91 -4.16 -7.98 37.96
CA THR A 91 -4.23 -6.57 38.34
C THR A 91 -3.39 -6.25 39.57
N ASN A 92 -3.22 -7.23 40.47
CA ASN A 92 -2.39 -7.12 41.66
C ASN A 92 -1.72 -8.45 41.99
N ILE A 93 -0.52 -8.40 42.55
CA ILE A 93 0.21 -9.58 43.02
C ILE A 93 1.07 -9.24 44.24
N ASP A 94 0.97 -10.06 45.27
CA ASP A 94 1.78 -10.01 46.48
C ASP A 94 2.73 -11.21 46.51
N LEU A 95 4.03 -10.89 46.59
CA LEU A 95 5.16 -11.82 46.59
C LEU A 95 6.00 -11.72 47.87
N SER A 96 5.55 -10.93 48.85
CA SER A 96 6.30 -10.62 50.08
C SER A 96 6.69 -11.85 50.89
N LEU A 97 5.88 -12.91 50.81
CA LEU A 97 6.09 -14.18 51.48
C LEU A 97 6.73 -15.26 50.57
N CYS A 98 7.26 -14.89 49.40
CA CYS A 98 7.85 -15.82 48.44
C CYS A 98 9.38 -15.61 48.28
N GLU A 99 10.12 -15.67 49.39
CA GLU A 99 11.57 -15.36 49.42
C GLU A 99 12.47 -16.34 48.64
N SER A 100 11.95 -17.54 48.32
CA SER A 100 12.66 -18.56 47.54
C SER A 100 12.72 -18.30 46.03
N LEU A 101 12.02 -17.26 45.54
CA LEU A 101 11.86 -16.98 44.13
C LEU A 101 13.17 -16.59 43.45
N GLU A 102 13.56 -17.33 42.40
CA GLU A 102 14.75 -17.07 41.58
C GLU A 102 14.39 -16.53 40.20
N THR A 103 13.22 -16.85 39.67
CA THR A 103 12.74 -16.36 38.37
C THR A 103 11.27 -16.01 38.42
N LEU A 104 10.93 -14.81 37.96
CA LEU A 104 9.57 -14.29 37.91
C LEU A 104 9.22 -13.80 36.51
N GLN A 105 8.10 -14.27 35.97
CA GLN A 105 7.56 -13.83 34.69
C GLN A 105 6.08 -13.46 34.84
N LEU A 106 5.77 -12.17 34.64
CA LEU A 106 4.45 -11.56 34.80
C LEU A 106 4.08 -10.69 33.59
N SER A 107 4.63 -10.99 32.43
CA SER A 107 4.51 -10.13 31.25
C SER A 107 3.09 -10.13 30.68
N SER A 108 2.69 -9.05 30.02
CA SER A 108 1.36 -8.92 29.38
C SER A 108 0.20 -9.07 30.36
N ASN A 109 0.23 -8.34 31.48
CA ASN A 109 -0.85 -8.28 32.47
C ASN A 109 -1.32 -6.82 32.66
N ARG A 110 -2.04 -6.52 33.74
CA ARG A 110 -2.55 -5.20 34.08
C ARG A 110 -2.05 -4.73 35.46
N ILE A 111 -0.83 -5.13 35.82
CA ILE A 111 -0.23 -4.81 37.11
C ILE A 111 0.14 -3.33 37.13
N ALA A 112 -0.33 -2.58 38.13
CA ALA A 112 -0.06 -1.15 38.30
C ALA A 112 1.16 -0.86 39.21
N SER A 113 1.51 -1.78 40.09
CA SER A 113 2.68 -1.69 40.97
C SER A 113 3.20 -3.07 41.32
N LEU A 114 4.52 -3.22 41.41
CA LEU A 114 5.17 -4.47 41.80
C LEU A 114 6.25 -4.20 42.84
N ASP A 115 6.17 -4.89 43.99
CA ASP A 115 7.18 -4.84 45.04
C ASP A 115 7.90 -6.19 45.16
N LEU A 116 9.23 -6.15 45.04
CA LEU A 116 10.12 -7.30 45.09
C LEU A 116 11.19 -7.17 46.19
N SER A 117 11.02 -6.22 47.10
CA SER A 117 11.99 -5.92 48.17
C SER A 117 12.36 -7.11 49.07
N HIS A 118 11.50 -8.14 49.12
CA HIS A 118 11.69 -9.35 49.91
C HIS A 118 12.29 -10.53 49.11
N ASN A 119 12.29 -10.47 47.77
CA ASN A 119 12.64 -11.60 46.91
C ASN A 119 14.15 -11.62 46.56
N LYS A 120 15.02 -11.60 47.57
CA LYS A 120 16.49 -11.40 47.44
C LYS A 120 17.24 -12.47 46.63
N LYS A 121 16.62 -13.61 46.36
CA LYS A 121 17.18 -14.70 45.53
C LYS A 121 16.89 -14.52 44.04
N LEU A 122 16.12 -13.51 43.65
CA LEU A 122 15.71 -13.29 42.27
C LEU A 122 16.93 -13.05 41.37
N LYS A 123 17.00 -13.82 40.28
CA LYS A 123 18.04 -13.77 39.24
C LYS A 123 17.53 -13.21 37.92
N THR A 124 16.24 -13.41 37.65
CA THR A 124 15.57 -13.02 36.40
C THR A 124 14.18 -12.47 36.68
N LEU A 125 13.87 -11.29 36.13
CA LEU A 125 12.55 -10.66 36.21
C LEU A 125 12.06 -10.21 34.83
N PHE A 126 10.95 -10.79 34.36
CA PHE A 126 10.24 -10.34 33.17
C PHE A 126 8.84 -9.84 33.54
N CYS A 127 8.64 -8.53 33.56
CA CYS A 127 7.38 -7.87 33.92
C CYS A 127 6.95 -6.82 32.87
N TYR A 128 7.40 -6.97 31.63
CA TYR A 128 7.08 -6.06 30.54
C TYR A 128 5.61 -6.12 30.10
N ALA A 129 5.15 -5.13 29.34
CA ALA A 129 3.76 -5.01 28.88
C ALA A 129 2.74 -5.08 30.04
N ASN A 130 2.89 -4.17 31.00
CA ASN A 130 1.97 -3.99 32.13
C ASN A 130 1.55 -2.52 32.20
N GLN A 131 0.96 -2.10 33.33
CA GLN A 131 0.51 -0.72 33.55
C GLN A 131 1.31 -0.06 34.69
N MET A 132 2.52 -0.55 34.97
CA MET A 132 3.24 -0.16 36.18
C MET A 132 3.73 1.28 36.11
N SER A 133 3.39 2.08 37.12
CA SER A 133 4.04 3.36 37.39
C SER A 133 5.19 3.22 38.40
N THR A 134 5.12 2.20 39.26
CA THR A 134 6.10 1.94 40.31
C THR A 134 6.60 0.49 40.27
N LEU A 135 7.92 0.31 40.21
CA LEU A 135 8.59 -0.98 40.36
C LEU A 135 9.62 -0.88 41.50
N THR A 136 9.30 -1.49 42.64
CA THR A 136 10.17 -1.48 43.83
C THR A 136 11.02 -2.74 43.83
N LEU A 137 12.30 -2.62 43.51
CA LEU A 137 13.22 -3.77 43.45
C LEU A 137 13.86 -4.08 44.82
N GLY A 138 14.15 -3.07 45.64
CA GLY A 138 14.94 -3.26 46.85
C GLY A 138 16.39 -3.69 46.55
N ALA A 139 17.02 -4.44 47.46
CA ALA A 139 18.36 -4.98 47.24
C ALA A 139 18.29 -6.41 46.68
N LEU A 140 18.57 -6.56 45.38
CA LEU A 140 18.54 -7.84 44.68
C LEU A 140 19.95 -8.20 44.19
N PRO A 141 20.83 -8.72 45.06
CA PRO A 141 22.25 -8.90 44.77
C PRO A 141 22.53 -9.93 43.67
N ASN A 142 21.55 -10.77 43.33
CA ASN A 142 21.68 -11.83 42.33
C ASN A 142 20.95 -11.53 41.01
N LEU A 143 20.25 -10.39 40.89
CA LEU A 143 19.47 -10.07 39.69
C LEU A 143 20.41 -9.77 38.52
N THR A 144 20.31 -10.57 37.46
CA THR A 144 21.17 -10.48 36.27
C THR A 144 20.43 -10.02 35.01
N ASP A 145 19.13 -10.30 34.90
CA ASP A 145 18.28 -9.96 33.74
C ASP A 145 16.97 -9.32 34.22
N LEU A 146 16.80 -8.02 33.92
CA LEU A 146 15.63 -7.22 34.24
C LEU A 146 14.98 -6.70 32.96
N ARG A 147 13.72 -7.11 32.72
CA ARG A 147 12.91 -6.64 31.60
C ARG A 147 11.57 -6.09 32.08
N CYS A 148 11.45 -4.77 32.05
CA CYS A 148 10.26 -4.02 32.48
C CYS A 148 9.80 -2.98 31.44
N HIS A 149 10.19 -3.17 30.18
CA HIS A 149 9.76 -2.35 29.04
C HIS A 149 8.23 -2.35 28.84
N THR A 150 7.71 -1.37 28.09
CA THR A 150 6.28 -1.20 27.81
C THR A 150 5.46 -1.14 29.12
N ASN A 151 5.75 -0.12 29.93
CA ASN A 151 5.07 0.23 31.18
C ASN A 151 4.97 1.76 31.28
N ASN A 152 4.58 2.29 32.44
CA ASN A 152 4.47 3.73 32.72
C ASN A 152 5.49 4.17 33.80
N ILE A 153 6.65 3.52 33.89
CA ILE A 153 7.63 3.78 34.95
C ILE A 153 8.31 5.13 34.69
N GLU A 154 8.26 6.03 35.67
CA GLU A 154 8.92 7.35 35.60
C GLU A 154 10.31 7.35 36.23
N ARG A 155 10.54 6.50 37.25
CA ARG A 155 11.80 6.39 37.97
C ARG A 155 12.11 4.94 38.28
N LEU A 156 13.35 4.53 38.07
CA LEU A 156 13.82 3.17 38.33
C LEU A 156 15.14 3.21 39.10
N GLU A 157 15.12 2.74 40.34
CA GLU A 157 16.31 2.69 41.19
C GLU A 157 17.13 1.42 40.91
N LEU A 158 18.38 1.58 40.46
CA LEU A 158 19.25 0.49 40.03
C LEU A 158 20.52 0.31 40.89
N GLU A 159 20.80 1.24 41.81
CA GLU A 159 22.03 1.27 42.63
C GLU A 159 22.28 -0.04 43.42
N LYS A 160 21.20 -0.74 43.79
CA LYS A 160 21.26 -1.96 44.62
C LYS A 160 21.25 -3.26 43.81
N LEU A 161 21.62 -3.20 42.53
CA LEU A 161 21.64 -4.33 41.59
C LEU A 161 23.05 -4.58 41.02
N PRO A 162 24.04 -4.96 41.85
CA PRO A 162 25.44 -5.04 41.44
C PRO A 162 25.74 -6.15 40.42
N ALA A 163 24.88 -7.17 40.33
CA ALA A 163 25.04 -8.29 39.40
C ALA A 163 24.32 -8.09 38.05
N LEU A 164 23.68 -6.94 37.83
CA LEU A 164 22.85 -6.71 36.66
C LEU A 164 23.68 -6.71 35.37
N LYS A 165 23.27 -7.55 34.41
CA LYS A 165 23.92 -7.71 33.11
C LYS A 165 23.04 -7.27 31.95
N LYS A 166 21.73 -7.40 32.07
CA LYS A 166 20.76 -7.07 31.03
C LYS A 166 19.65 -6.20 31.59
N LEU A 167 19.46 -5.04 30.97
CA LEU A 167 18.43 -4.08 31.36
C LEU A 167 17.62 -3.64 30.15
N TRP A 168 16.34 -4.01 30.14
CA TRP A 168 15.39 -3.67 29.08
C TRP A 168 14.26 -2.82 29.66
N VAL A 169 14.33 -1.51 29.43
CA VAL A 169 13.44 -0.47 30.00
C VAL A 169 12.75 0.38 28.94
N TYR A 170 12.86 0.01 27.66
CA TYR A 170 12.26 0.78 26.57
C TYR A 170 10.75 0.98 26.70
N GLN A 171 10.19 2.01 26.06
CA GLN A 171 8.76 2.34 26.15
C GLN A 171 8.27 2.51 27.60
N ASN A 172 8.85 3.48 28.30
CA ASN A 172 8.45 3.92 29.63
C ASN A 172 8.45 5.46 29.67
N ALA A 173 8.30 6.05 30.85
CA ALA A 173 8.33 7.49 31.07
C ALA A 173 9.60 7.95 31.82
N ILE A 174 10.71 7.20 31.72
CA ILE A 174 11.94 7.46 32.48
C ILE A 174 12.67 8.68 31.91
N SER A 175 12.79 9.75 32.70
CA SER A 175 13.53 10.96 32.32
C SER A 175 15.00 10.96 32.73
N GLU A 176 15.34 10.18 33.77
CA GLU A 176 16.68 10.04 34.32
C GLU A 176 16.96 8.56 34.59
N LEU A 177 18.07 8.05 34.05
CA LEU A 177 18.47 6.65 34.18
C LEU A 177 19.93 6.59 34.65
N ASP A 178 20.12 6.33 35.94
CA ASP A 178 21.44 6.11 36.52
C ASP A 178 21.81 4.62 36.49
N VAL A 179 22.82 4.28 35.71
CA VAL A 179 23.39 2.93 35.57
C VAL A 179 24.83 2.83 36.08
N SER A 180 25.33 3.86 36.77
CA SER A 180 26.73 3.96 37.22
C SER A 180 27.13 2.83 38.18
N GLY A 181 26.20 2.33 38.99
CA GLY A 181 26.41 1.20 39.90
C GLY A 181 26.38 -0.19 39.24
N ASN A 182 25.93 -0.29 37.99
CA ASN A 182 25.75 -1.57 37.29
C ASN A 182 26.97 -1.89 36.41
N LEU A 183 28.12 -2.10 37.05
CA LEU A 183 29.43 -2.25 36.39
C LEU A 183 29.55 -3.48 35.47
N LEU A 184 28.68 -4.47 35.64
CA LEU A 184 28.64 -5.70 34.84
C LEU A 184 27.63 -5.64 33.68
N LEU A 185 27.04 -4.47 33.40
CA LEU A 185 26.01 -4.32 32.37
C LEU A 185 26.58 -4.63 30.97
N GLU A 186 26.01 -5.64 30.31
CA GLU A 186 26.40 -6.10 28.97
C GLU A 186 25.39 -5.65 27.89
N GLU A 187 24.11 -5.50 28.27
CA GLU A 187 23.01 -5.09 27.38
C GLU A 187 22.14 -3.99 28.02
N LEU A 188 21.96 -2.88 27.32
CA LEU A 188 21.06 -1.78 27.71
C LEU A 188 20.13 -1.38 26.55
N PHE A 189 18.83 -1.56 26.76
CA PHE A 189 17.77 -1.12 25.84
C PHE A 189 16.88 -0.12 26.57
N CYS A 190 17.00 1.16 26.22
CA CYS A 190 16.31 2.28 26.84
C CYS A 190 15.61 3.20 25.82
N GLU A 191 15.27 2.67 24.65
CA GLU A 191 14.55 3.39 23.59
C GLU A 191 13.18 3.92 24.07
N GLU A 192 12.65 4.94 23.41
CA GLU A 192 11.30 5.47 23.69
C GLU A 192 11.10 5.82 25.18
N ASN A 193 12.10 6.48 25.78
CA ASN A 193 12.05 7.11 27.10
C ASN A 193 12.52 8.58 26.99
N PRO A 194 11.93 9.53 27.72
CA PRO A 194 12.26 10.97 27.62
C PRO A 194 13.61 11.35 28.28
N LEU A 195 14.69 10.60 28.04
CA LEU A 195 16.02 10.83 28.61
C LEU A 195 16.66 12.11 28.06
N GLU A 196 17.10 13.01 28.93
CA GLU A 196 17.83 14.22 28.54
C GLU A 196 19.35 14.02 28.51
N THR A 197 19.85 13.17 29.39
CA THR A 197 21.26 12.78 29.49
C THR A 197 21.36 11.28 29.78
N LEU A 198 22.50 10.69 29.42
CA LEU A 198 22.80 9.30 29.75
C LEU A 198 24.32 9.14 29.86
N ASP A 199 24.80 8.82 31.05
CA ASP A 199 26.21 8.55 31.30
C ASP A 199 26.47 7.04 31.30
N LEU A 200 27.34 6.58 30.40
CA LEU A 200 27.73 5.18 30.25
C LEU A 200 29.21 4.95 30.58
N SER A 201 29.90 5.94 31.15
CA SER A 201 31.35 5.93 31.40
C SER A 201 31.82 4.81 32.34
N HIS A 202 30.91 4.29 33.18
CA HIS A 202 31.18 3.21 34.14
C HIS A 202 30.82 1.81 33.62
N ASN A 203 30.03 1.71 32.54
CA ASN A 203 29.54 0.44 32.01
C ASN A 203 30.50 -0.15 30.96
N LEU A 204 31.72 -0.47 31.39
CA LEU A 204 32.81 -0.89 30.50
C LEU A 204 32.57 -2.26 29.81
N GLU A 205 31.63 -3.04 30.32
CA GLU A 205 31.26 -4.36 29.80
C GLU A 205 30.17 -4.31 28.70
N LEU A 206 29.67 -3.12 28.36
CA LEU A 206 28.54 -2.95 27.45
C LEU A 206 28.87 -3.42 26.03
N LYS A 207 28.04 -4.30 25.48
CA LYS A 207 28.16 -4.91 24.14
C LYS A 207 27.07 -4.43 23.19
N ASN A 208 25.84 -4.30 23.69
CA ASN A 208 24.67 -3.87 22.93
C ASN A 208 24.00 -2.70 23.65
N PHE A 209 23.78 -1.61 22.91
CA PHE A 209 23.26 -0.37 23.48
C PHE A 209 22.27 0.33 22.55
N TYR A 210 21.03 0.51 23.00
CA TYR A 210 19.96 1.06 22.18
C TYR A 210 19.25 2.17 22.96
N CYS A 211 19.33 3.40 22.46
CA CYS A 211 18.76 4.61 23.05
C CYS A 211 17.99 5.44 22.01
N SER A 212 17.34 4.77 21.06
CA SER A 212 16.64 5.46 19.98
C SER A 212 15.34 6.09 20.46
N LYS A 213 14.87 7.15 19.77
CA LYS A 213 13.57 7.79 20.01
C LYS A 213 13.38 8.33 21.44
N THR A 214 14.42 8.85 22.09
CA THR A 214 14.23 9.60 23.36
C THR A 214 13.67 10.98 23.13
N GLY A 215 13.90 11.55 21.93
CA GLY A 215 13.48 12.90 21.54
C GLY A 215 14.14 14.04 22.31
N ARG A 216 15.10 13.75 23.20
CA ARG A 216 15.71 14.76 24.11
C ARG A 216 17.23 14.69 24.24
N LEU A 217 17.86 13.52 24.06
CA LEU A 217 19.33 13.41 24.11
C LEU A 217 20.02 14.33 23.09
N LYS A 218 20.93 15.19 23.56
CA LYS A 218 21.68 16.16 22.73
C LYS A 218 23.11 15.77 22.39
N SER A 219 23.72 14.91 23.20
CA SER A 219 25.06 14.37 22.95
C SER A 219 25.10 12.93 23.46
N LEU A 220 25.97 12.13 22.85
CA LEU A 220 26.21 10.76 23.27
C LEU A 220 27.71 10.49 23.31
N ASN A 221 28.24 10.30 24.52
CA ASN A 221 29.63 9.92 24.71
C ASN A 221 29.71 8.46 25.15
N ILE A 222 30.25 7.61 24.28
CA ILE A 222 30.46 6.18 24.52
C ILE A 222 31.95 5.79 24.38
N GLU A 223 32.86 6.75 24.52
CA GLU A 223 34.31 6.58 24.34
C GLU A 223 34.91 5.46 25.22
N LYS A 224 34.31 5.20 26.39
CA LYS A 224 34.79 4.18 27.34
C LYS A 224 34.26 2.77 27.03
N ASN A 225 33.19 2.64 26.25
CA ASN A 225 32.48 1.37 26.03
C ASN A 225 33.11 0.53 24.90
N LYS A 226 34.38 0.15 25.07
CA LYS A 226 35.22 -0.49 24.03
C LYS A 226 34.75 -1.88 23.57
N LYS A 227 33.81 -2.50 24.29
CA LYS A 227 33.23 -3.82 23.99
C LYS A 227 31.99 -3.74 23.11
N LEU A 228 31.54 -2.54 22.72
CA LEU A 228 30.36 -2.35 21.88
C LEU A 228 30.51 -3.06 20.53
N VAL A 229 29.44 -3.74 20.12
CA VAL A 229 29.32 -4.45 18.85
C VAL A 229 28.24 -3.81 17.97
N ASP A 230 27.13 -3.40 18.57
CA ASP A 230 25.99 -2.79 17.88
C ASP A 230 25.39 -1.68 18.76
N PHE A 231 25.08 -0.53 18.17
CA PHE A 231 24.34 0.52 18.87
C PHE A 231 23.41 1.33 17.95
N HIS A 232 22.27 1.72 18.51
CA HIS A 232 21.19 2.43 17.83
C HIS A 232 20.79 3.67 18.64
N CYS A 233 20.92 4.85 18.03
CA CYS A 233 20.65 6.14 18.69
C CYS A 233 19.85 7.09 17.80
N TYR A 234 19.07 6.54 16.86
CA TYR A 234 18.27 7.34 15.93
C TYR A 234 17.07 8.01 16.62
N GLY A 235 16.49 9.06 16.04
CA GLY A 235 15.31 9.72 16.60
C GLY A 235 15.58 10.49 17.90
N ASN A 236 16.74 11.13 18.00
CA ASN A 236 17.14 11.93 19.14
C ASN A 236 17.40 13.37 18.70
N LYS A 237 18.04 14.17 19.55
CA LYS A 237 18.49 15.54 19.22
C LYS A 237 20.02 15.62 19.21
N LEU A 238 20.70 14.52 18.89
CA LEU A 238 22.15 14.41 19.00
C LEU A 238 22.83 15.36 18.02
N GLU A 239 23.68 16.24 18.54
CA GLU A 239 24.56 17.12 17.75
C GLU A 239 25.97 16.51 17.60
N GLU A 240 26.33 15.57 18.49
CA GLU A 240 27.62 14.88 18.52
C GLU A 240 27.48 13.44 19.05
N ILE A 241 28.26 12.53 18.46
CA ILE A 241 28.48 11.17 18.94
C ILE A 241 29.98 10.94 19.05
N ILE A 242 30.45 10.64 20.26
CA ILE A 242 31.85 10.29 20.52
C ILE A 242 31.95 8.77 20.66
N LEU A 243 32.55 8.12 19.66
CA LEU A 243 32.73 6.68 19.62
C LEU A 243 33.95 6.21 20.42
N PRO A 244 33.91 4.99 20.98
CA PRO A 244 35.11 4.32 21.48
C PRO A 244 35.99 3.85 20.33
N ASP A 245 37.29 3.71 20.60
CA ASP A 245 38.16 2.84 19.80
C ASP A 245 37.76 1.37 20.04
N ALA A 246 36.75 0.93 19.29
CA ALA A 246 36.12 -0.38 19.41
C ALA A 246 36.14 -1.11 18.07
N PRO A 247 37.12 -2.00 17.81
CA PRO A 247 37.28 -2.70 16.53
C PRO A 247 36.15 -3.71 16.23
N HIS A 248 35.23 -3.88 17.17
CA HIS A 248 34.12 -4.83 17.11
C HIS A 248 32.82 -4.23 16.59
N ILE A 249 32.66 -2.90 16.55
CA ILE A 249 31.43 -2.25 16.08
C ILE A 249 31.16 -2.65 14.62
N LYS A 250 29.97 -3.21 14.39
CA LYS A 250 29.52 -3.68 13.06
C LYS A 250 28.38 -2.85 12.49
N ARG A 251 27.62 -2.19 13.35
CA ARG A 251 26.46 -1.41 12.96
C ARG A 251 26.33 -0.16 13.82
N VAL A 252 26.01 0.94 13.15
CA VAL A 252 25.72 2.25 13.73
C VAL A 252 24.48 2.79 13.03
N ALA A 253 23.43 3.06 13.80
CA ALA A 253 22.23 3.73 13.31
C ALA A 253 22.01 5.04 14.07
N CYS A 254 22.16 6.17 13.38
CA CYS A 254 22.11 7.50 13.98
C CYS A 254 21.25 8.52 13.20
N PHE A 255 20.42 8.07 12.25
CA PHE A 255 19.46 8.92 11.53
C PHE A 255 18.47 9.63 12.47
N GLU A 256 17.75 10.63 11.99
CA GLU A 256 16.83 11.47 12.76
C GLU A 256 17.52 12.10 13.98
N ASN A 257 18.63 12.78 13.73
CA ASN A 257 19.40 13.54 14.71
C ASN A 257 19.79 14.92 14.14
N LYS A 258 20.71 15.64 14.78
CA LYS A 258 21.16 17.00 14.42
C LYS A 258 22.68 17.09 14.23
N ILE A 259 23.31 16.02 13.76
CA ILE A 259 24.77 15.92 13.65
C ILE A 259 25.22 16.78 12.45
N SER A 260 26.01 17.83 12.71
CA SER A 260 26.61 18.66 11.65
C SER A 260 27.63 17.87 10.83
N ASP A 261 27.99 18.34 9.62
CA ASP A 261 28.98 17.63 8.80
C ASP A 261 30.36 17.56 9.47
N GLU A 262 30.74 18.59 10.25
CA GLU A 262 31.99 18.57 11.02
C GLU A 262 32.00 17.43 12.05
N ASN A 263 30.91 17.28 12.81
CA ASN A 263 30.80 16.21 13.80
C ASN A 263 30.57 14.84 13.14
N MET A 264 29.92 14.80 11.98
CA MET A 264 29.79 13.60 11.17
C MET A 264 31.14 13.13 10.65
N LYS A 265 32.00 14.05 10.21
CA LYS A 265 33.38 13.76 9.79
C LYS A 265 34.17 13.12 10.94
N LYS A 266 34.11 13.71 12.15
CA LYS A 266 34.73 13.12 13.36
C LYS A 266 34.18 11.72 13.64
N LEU A 267 32.87 11.51 13.49
CA LEU A 267 32.20 10.23 13.69
C LEU A 267 32.71 9.17 12.68
N VAL A 268 32.74 9.47 11.38
CA VAL A 268 33.19 8.52 10.35
C VAL A 268 34.70 8.26 10.40
N GLU A 269 35.49 9.24 10.83
CA GLU A 269 36.92 9.07 11.12
C GLU A 269 37.15 8.14 12.32
N ALA A 270 36.27 8.17 13.32
CA ALA A 270 36.32 7.28 14.48
C ALA A 270 35.78 5.86 14.21
N LEU A 271 35.02 5.64 13.12
CA LEU A 271 34.57 4.29 12.75
C LEU A 271 35.78 3.35 12.58
N PRO A 272 35.72 2.10 13.08
CA PRO A 272 36.83 1.17 12.92
C PRO A 272 36.98 0.74 11.47
N SER A 273 38.23 0.51 11.03
CA SER A 273 38.49 -0.15 9.74
C SER A 273 37.96 -1.59 9.78
N ARG A 274 37.24 -1.97 8.73
CA ARG A 274 36.70 -3.32 8.54
C ARG A 274 37.31 -4.03 7.34
N GLU A 275 38.53 -3.66 6.96
CA GLU A 275 39.30 -4.36 5.93
C GLU A 275 39.47 -5.85 6.29
N GLY A 276 39.28 -6.73 5.29
CA GLY A 276 39.30 -8.19 5.49
C GLY A 276 38.13 -8.77 6.29
N LYS A 277 37.12 -7.97 6.66
CA LYS A 277 35.91 -8.40 7.38
C LYS A 277 34.65 -8.17 6.53
N SER A 278 33.50 -8.66 7.00
CA SER A 278 32.21 -8.27 6.44
C SER A 278 31.98 -6.77 6.62
N ALA A 279 31.43 -6.13 5.58
CA ALA A 279 31.15 -4.71 5.58
C ALA A 279 30.30 -4.31 6.81
N GLY A 280 30.65 -3.19 7.43
CA GLY A 280 29.83 -2.58 8.49
C GLY A 280 28.57 -1.95 7.88
N VAL A 281 27.59 -1.63 8.73
CA VAL A 281 26.36 -0.94 8.32
C VAL A 281 26.27 0.40 9.05
N PHE A 282 26.24 1.49 8.30
CA PHE A 282 26.10 2.83 8.83
C PHE A 282 24.85 3.49 8.27
N ILE A 283 23.80 3.59 9.09
CA ILE A 283 22.52 4.19 8.71
C ILE A 283 22.49 5.61 9.27
N VAL A 284 22.68 6.59 8.39
CA VAL A 284 23.08 7.95 8.78
C VAL A 284 21.97 8.98 8.62
N VAL A 285 21.07 8.79 7.66
CA VAL A 285 19.96 9.72 7.39
C VAL A 285 18.65 8.99 7.17
N SER A 286 17.53 9.68 7.39
CA SER A 286 16.16 9.25 7.13
C SER A 286 15.55 10.03 5.97
N ILE A 287 14.95 9.34 5.00
CA ILE A 287 14.31 9.94 3.84
C ILE A 287 12.83 10.19 4.18
N GLY A 288 12.45 11.47 4.13
CA GLY A 288 11.08 11.91 4.43
C GLY A 288 10.73 11.87 5.92
N GLY A 289 11.72 11.77 6.80
CA GLY A 289 11.56 12.02 8.24
C GLY A 289 11.57 13.52 8.53
N ASP A 290 10.55 14.00 9.25
CA ASP A 290 10.39 15.42 9.59
C ASP A 290 11.49 15.93 10.55
N GLU A 291 12.16 15.02 11.26
CA GLU A 291 13.21 15.32 12.25
C GLU A 291 14.63 14.93 11.81
N GLU A 292 14.86 14.66 10.53
CA GLU A 292 16.23 14.38 10.03
C GLU A 292 17.03 15.66 9.83
N PHE A 293 18.02 15.97 10.67
CA PHE A 293 18.91 17.13 10.51
C PHE A 293 20.40 16.75 10.47
N ASN A 294 20.74 15.47 10.33
CA ASN A 294 22.11 15.08 10.10
C ASN A 294 22.59 15.58 8.74
N VAL A 295 23.86 15.94 8.68
CA VAL A 295 24.59 16.22 7.44
C VAL A 295 25.74 15.22 7.36
N CYS A 296 25.78 14.44 6.27
CA CYS A 296 26.81 13.46 5.99
C CYS A 296 27.24 13.60 4.53
N SER A 297 28.28 14.42 4.33
CA SER A 297 28.82 14.74 3.02
C SER A 297 29.36 13.55 2.26
N ARG A 298 29.50 13.69 0.94
CA ARG A 298 30.16 12.68 0.10
C ARG A 298 31.57 12.35 0.59
N ALA A 299 32.27 13.34 1.13
CA ALA A 299 33.58 13.14 1.76
C ALA A 299 33.46 12.23 3.00
N SER A 300 32.50 12.50 3.88
CA SER A 300 32.21 11.66 5.05
C SER A 300 31.78 10.25 4.66
N VAL A 301 30.91 10.12 3.65
CA VAL A 301 30.50 8.82 3.08
C VAL A 301 31.71 8.07 2.51
N LYS A 302 32.59 8.77 1.79
CA LYS A 302 33.81 8.17 1.23
C LYS A 302 34.71 7.64 2.35
N ILE A 303 34.94 8.40 3.42
CA ILE A 303 35.75 7.96 4.57
C ILE A 303 35.17 6.67 5.16
N ALA A 304 33.85 6.59 5.34
CA ALA A 304 33.19 5.38 5.84
C ALA A 304 33.32 4.20 4.84
N LYS A 305 33.06 4.43 3.55
CA LYS A 305 33.19 3.41 2.50
C LYS A 305 34.62 2.87 2.36
N ASP A 306 35.64 3.74 2.45
CA ASP A 306 37.06 3.36 2.43
C ASP A 306 37.43 2.45 3.62
N LYS A 307 36.70 2.58 4.74
CA LYS A 307 36.81 1.70 5.92
C LYS A 307 35.95 0.43 5.83
N ASN A 308 35.39 0.13 4.65
CA ASN A 308 34.48 -1.00 4.37
C ASN A 308 33.15 -0.92 5.15
N TRP A 309 32.51 0.25 5.14
CA TRP A 309 31.15 0.45 5.64
C TRP A 309 30.16 0.68 4.49
N LYS A 310 29.00 0.02 4.57
CA LYS A 310 27.82 0.35 3.77
C LYS A 310 27.13 1.54 4.41
N VAL A 311 27.15 2.68 3.73
CA VAL A 311 26.46 3.88 4.18
C VAL A 311 25.07 3.91 3.55
N GLN A 312 24.04 3.98 4.39
CA GLN A 312 22.66 3.82 3.98
C GLN A 312 21.76 4.91 4.54
N ALA A 313 20.69 5.21 3.80
CA ALA A 313 19.58 6.03 4.24
C ALA A 313 18.40 5.12 4.61
N TYR A 314 17.71 5.46 5.69
CA TYR A 314 16.47 4.81 6.10
C TYR A 314 15.28 5.50 5.43
N ALA A 315 14.57 4.81 4.55
CA ALA A 315 13.33 5.33 4.00
C ALA A 315 12.16 5.01 4.93
N GLN A 316 11.17 5.90 5.02
CA GLN A 316 9.98 5.66 5.85
C GLN A 316 9.18 4.41 5.46
N ASN A 317 9.41 3.88 4.26
CA ASN A 317 8.87 2.59 3.85
C ASN A 317 9.60 1.41 4.51
N GLY A 318 10.53 1.61 5.46
CA GLY A 318 11.29 0.56 6.14
C GLY A 318 12.48 0.02 5.32
N GLN A 319 12.73 0.53 4.11
CA GLN A 319 13.85 0.12 3.27
C GLN A 319 15.13 0.88 3.63
N TYR A 320 16.26 0.23 3.39
CA TYR A 320 17.58 0.85 3.46
C TYR A 320 18.12 0.98 2.05
N THR A 321 18.42 2.21 1.64
CA THR A 321 18.99 2.51 0.32
C THR A 321 20.43 2.99 0.49
N ASP A 322 21.29 2.69 -0.49
CA ASP A 322 22.66 3.20 -0.46
C ASP A 322 22.63 4.73 -0.49
N TYR A 323 23.42 5.33 0.40
CA TYR A 323 23.49 6.77 0.56
C TYR A 323 24.85 7.27 0.09
N GLU A 324 24.83 8.13 -0.93
CA GLU A 324 26.05 8.65 -1.55
C GLU A 324 26.60 9.90 -0.86
N GLY A 325 25.85 10.49 0.07
CA GLY A 325 26.22 11.71 0.81
C GLY A 325 25.49 12.95 0.33
N ASN A 326 25.24 13.91 1.24
CA ASN A 326 24.70 15.24 0.95
C ASN A 326 25.76 16.34 1.11
N GLY A 327 26.04 17.08 0.04
CA GLY A 327 27.08 18.12 0.05
C GLY A 327 28.49 17.59 -0.18
N GLY A 328 29.39 18.51 -0.57
CA GLY A 328 30.80 18.26 -0.86
C GLY A 328 31.30 18.73 -2.23
N ASP A 329 30.40 19.15 -3.12
CA ASP A 329 30.75 19.95 -4.30
C ASP A 329 30.52 21.43 -3.96
N GLU A 330 31.44 22.34 -4.33
CA GLU A 330 31.16 23.77 -4.24
C GLU A 330 29.85 24.08 -4.99
N PRO A 331 28.97 24.94 -4.44
CA PRO A 331 27.80 25.39 -5.19
C PRO A 331 28.28 26.01 -6.49
N THR A 332 28.10 25.30 -7.61
CA THR A 332 28.36 25.92 -8.90
C THR A 332 27.40 27.09 -9.04
N ASP A 333 27.81 28.18 -9.70
CA ASP A 333 26.96 29.33 -10.08
C ASP A 333 25.66 28.95 -10.85
N SER A 334 25.42 27.66 -11.07
CA SER A 334 24.30 27.08 -11.77
C SER A 334 23.18 26.50 -10.89
N SER A 335 23.35 26.32 -9.57
CA SER A 335 22.26 25.85 -8.68
C SER A 335 21.42 27.04 -8.18
N PHE A 336 20.13 27.05 -8.50
CA PHE A 336 19.25 28.15 -8.10
C PHE A 336 17.80 27.71 -7.88
N ILE A 337 17.07 28.56 -7.18
CA ILE A 337 15.61 28.58 -7.10
C ILE A 337 15.16 29.98 -7.50
N ARG A 338 14.26 30.07 -8.48
CA ARG A 338 13.61 31.30 -8.90
C ARG A 338 12.11 31.15 -8.71
N PHE A 339 11.46 32.16 -8.16
CA PHE A 339 10.01 32.15 -8.03
C PHE A 339 9.41 33.54 -8.21
N ARG A 340 8.15 33.56 -8.64
CA ARG A 340 7.28 34.75 -8.64
C ARG A 340 6.15 34.55 -7.65
N THR A 341 5.84 35.58 -6.87
CA THR A 341 4.75 35.57 -5.87
C THR A 341 3.82 36.76 -6.05
N GLU A 342 2.54 36.56 -5.76
CA GLU A 342 1.55 37.64 -5.68
C GLU A 342 1.60 38.42 -4.36
N LYS A 343 2.39 37.98 -3.37
CA LYS A 343 2.58 38.72 -2.12
C LYS A 343 3.13 40.13 -2.40
N PRO A 344 2.63 41.17 -1.71
CA PRO A 344 3.12 42.54 -1.89
C PRO A 344 4.61 42.66 -1.55
N VAL A 345 5.32 43.54 -2.27
CA VAL A 345 6.69 43.94 -1.88
C VAL A 345 6.72 44.40 -0.42
N GLY A 346 7.76 43.99 0.31
CA GLY A 346 7.89 44.20 1.76
C GLY A 346 7.30 43.07 2.61
N SER A 347 6.52 42.15 2.02
CA SER A 347 6.06 40.95 2.73
C SER A 347 7.24 40.06 3.12
N GLU A 348 7.07 39.34 4.22
CA GLU A 348 8.04 38.37 4.71
C GLU A 348 7.51 36.96 4.45
N LEU A 349 8.33 36.14 3.79
CA LEU A 349 8.07 34.73 3.50
C LEU A 349 8.99 33.89 4.38
N ILE A 350 8.46 32.76 4.86
CA ILE A 350 9.24 31.79 5.64
C ILE A 350 9.35 30.53 4.79
N PHE A 351 10.57 30.20 4.38
CA PHE A 351 10.89 28.95 3.72
C PHE A 351 11.71 28.07 4.64
N TYR A 352 11.68 26.78 4.37
CA TYR A 352 12.56 25.81 5.02
C TYR A 352 13.44 25.20 3.96
N GLY A 353 14.74 25.32 4.11
CA GLY A 353 15.71 24.83 3.15
C GLY A 353 16.91 24.26 3.87
N LYS A 354 17.33 23.06 3.48
CA LYS A 354 18.59 22.47 3.95
C LYS A 354 19.63 22.63 2.85
N LEU A 355 20.65 23.43 3.14
CA LEU A 355 21.70 23.79 2.19
C LEU A 355 22.75 22.67 2.09
N ASN A 356 23.34 22.51 0.91
CA ASN A 356 24.53 21.67 0.66
C ASN A 356 25.86 22.42 0.91
N GLY A 357 25.81 23.59 1.57
CA GLY A 357 26.94 24.47 1.87
C GLY A 357 26.49 25.72 2.66
N GLU A 358 27.39 26.68 2.88
CA GLU A 358 27.08 27.89 3.67
C GLU A 358 26.71 29.12 2.80
N ASP A 359 27.06 29.11 1.52
CA ASP A 359 26.87 30.27 0.65
C ASP A 359 25.43 30.36 0.11
N ILE A 360 24.79 31.50 0.39
CA ILE A 360 23.50 31.88 -0.17
C ILE A 360 23.59 33.29 -0.72
N SER A 361 23.23 33.45 -1.99
CA SER A 361 23.02 34.77 -2.59
C SER A 361 21.57 34.93 -3.03
N VAL A 362 21.05 36.15 -2.92
CA VAL A 362 19.66 36.43 -3.25
C VAL A 362 19.55 37.71 -4.07
N GLU A 363 18.70 37.68 -5.10
CA GLU A 363 18.28 38.83 -5.87
C GLU A 363 16.76 39.00 -5.70
N GLY A 364 16.28 40.23 -5.55
CA GLY A 364 14.86 40.53 -5.41
C GLY A 364 14.30 40.38 -3.98
N ALA A 365 15.12 40.01 -3.00
CA ALA A 365 14.75 39.95 -1.59
C ALA A 365 15.99 40.13 -0.68
N THR A 366 15.76 40.32 0.61
CA THR A 366 16.78 40.09 1.65
C THR A 366 16.49 38.79 2.37
N ILE A 367 17.52 37.98 2.63
CA ILE A 367 17.39 36.71 3.35
C ILE A 367 18.11 36.77 4.70
N THR A 368 17.43 36.28 5.74
CA THR A 368 18.02 35.99 7.05
C THR A 368 17.86 34.50 7.34
N LEU A 369 18.95 33.81 7.69
CA LEU A 369 18.90 32.45 8.20
C LEU A 369 18.59 32.48 9.71
N GLU A 370 17.45 31.93 10.10
CA GLU A 370 17.04 31.77 11.50
C GLU A 370 17.02 30.28 11.86
N LYS A 371 18.03 29.79 12.59
CA LYS A 371 18.28 28.35 12.83
C LYS A 371 18.79 27.66 11.54
N PRO A 372 19.44 26.48 11.59
CA PRO A 372 20.21 25.96 10.45
C PRO A 372 19.40 25.62 9.17
N THR A 373 18.07 25.77 9.19
CA THR A 373 17.21 25.40 8.05
C THR A 373 16.06 26.36 7.74
N THR A 374 15.89 27.49 8.47
CA THR A 374 14.79 28.43 8.19
C THR A 374 15.32 29.65 7.45
N LEU A 375 14.71 29.96 6.31
CA LEU A 375 15.03 31.11 5.47
C LEU A 375 13.90 32.12 5.62
N ARG A 376 14.18 33.26 6.25
CA ARG A 376 13.27 34.42 6.19
C ARG A 376 13.60 35.27 4.99
N VAL A 377 12.68 35.32 4.04
CA VAL A 377 12.83 36.04 2.77
C VAL A 377 11.92 37.27 2.80
N LYS A 378 12.50 38.46 2.95
CA LYS A 378 11.76 39.72 2.89
C LYS A 378 11.83 40.29 1.48
N LEU A 379 10.67 40.36 0.83
CA LEU A 379 10.54 40.70 -0.59
C LEU A 379 10.95 42.15 -0.87
N GLN A 380 11.82 42.34 -1.86
CA GLN A 380 12.11 43.64 -2.47
C GLN A 380 11.49 43.76 -3.87
N LYS A 381 11.25 42.62 -4.52
CA LYS A 381 10.54 42.42 -5.78
C LYS A 381 9.63 41.20 -5.63
N GLN A 382 8.62 41.10 -6.49
CA GLN A 382 7.73 39.92 -6.57
C GLN A 382 8.40 38.72 -7.24
N GLU A 383 9.52 38.94 -7.92
CA GLU A 383 10.38 37.91 -8.49
C GLU A 383 11.66 37.83 -7.66
N VAL A 384 11.98 36.63 -7.20
CA VAL A 384 13.13 36.37 -6.32
C VAL A 384 13.96 35.24 -6.91
N LEU A 385 15.27 35.42 -6.93
CA LEU A 385 16.25 34.40 -7.30
C LEU A 385 17.13 34.12 -6.09
N ILE A 386 17.14 32.87 -5.64
CA ILE A 386 18.03 32.36 -4.60
C ILE A 386 19.06 31.48 -5.29
N LYS A 387 20.34 31.86 -5.25
CA LYS A 387 21.45 31.01 -5.71
C LYS A 387 22.02 30.32 -4.48
N ALA A 388 21.67 29.06 -4.35
CA ALA A 388 22.08 28.15 -3.30
C ALA A 388 21.74 26.74 -3.76
N ASP A 389 22.47 25.75 -3.24
CA ASP A 389 22.21 24.34 -3.48
C ASP A 389 21.46 23.75 -2.28
N PHE A 390 20.28 23.18 -2.53
CA PHE A 390 19.40 22.62 -1.52
C PHE A 390 19.25 21.12 -1.73
N PHE A 391 19.33 20.34 -0.65
CA PHE A 391 18.94 18.92 -0.68
C PHE A 391 17.50 18.69 -0.20
N ALA A 392 16.90 19.66 0.50
CA ALA A 392 15.47 19.71 0.77
C ALA A 392 15.00 21.17 0.77
N PHE A 393 13.85 21.45 0.15
CA PHE A 393 13.30 22.80 0.08
C PHE A 393 11.78 22.79 0.23
N ALA A 394 11.28 23.71 1.04
CA ALA A 394 9.86 23.92 1.28
C ALA A 394 9.51 25.41 1.23
N ALA A 395 8.59 25.76 0.34
CA ALA A 395 8.02 27.09 0.21
C ALA A 395 6.49 26.99 0.17
N GLN A 396 5.87 26.99 1.35
CA GLN A 396 4.44 26.79 1.52
C GLN A 396 3.73 28.12 1.78
N ASN A 397 2.46 28.24 1.38
CA ASN A 397 1.60 29.39 1.71
C ASN A 397 2.19 30.76 1.32
N ALA A 398 2.91 30.80 0.20
CA ALA A 398 3.65 31.98 -0.26
C ALA A 398 3.01 32.65 -1.48
N GLU A 399 1.82 32.20 -1.90
CA GLU A 399 1.11 32.69 -3.10
C GLU A 399 2.02 32.72 -4.34
N ILE A 400 2.86 31.69 -4.48
CA ILE A 400 3.78 31.53 -5.60
C ILE A 400 2.98 31.15 -6.86
N THR A 401 3.20 31.87 -7.96
CA THR A 401 2.54 31.64 -9.25
C THR A 401 3.46 31.01 -10.30
N GLU A 402 4.77 31.24 -10.18
CA GLU A 402 5.80 30.65 -11.05
C GLU A 402 6.94 30.14 -10.17
N PHE A 403 7.47 28.95 -10.46
CA PHE A 403 8.59 28.37 -9.74
C PHE A 403 9.50 27.61 -10.72
N GLU A 404 10.76 28.00 -10.75
CA GLU A 404 11.82 27.44 -11.59
C GLU A 404 13.01 27.11 -10.69
N PHE A 405 13.74 26.05 -11.02
CA PHE A 405 14.91 25.66 -10.26
C PHE A 405 15.89 24.92 -11.15
N LYS A 406 17.13 24.87 -10.68
CA LYS A 406 18.14 23.93 -11.13
C LYS A 406 18.79 23.36 -9.87
N GLN A 407 18.31 22.19 -9.45
CA GLN A 407 18.67 21.56 -8.17
C GLN A 407 18.86 20.05 -8.37
N PRO A 408 19.93 19.62 -9.05
CA PRO A 408 20.12 18.20 -9.43
C PRO A 408 20.19 17.24 -8.23
N HIS A 409 20.42 17.78 -7.03
CA HIS A 409 20.60 17.04 -5.78
C HIS A 409 19.42 17.16 -4.80
N LEU A 410 18.33 17.82 -5.20
CA LEU A 410 17.15 17.98 -4.35
C LEU A 410 16.45 16.62 -4.16
N LEU A 411 16.32 16.20 -2.90
CA LEU A 411 15.63 14.95 -2.53
C LEU A 411 14.17 15.17 -2.18
N SER A 412 13.84 16.34 -1.61
CA SER A 412 12.47 16.67 -1.22
C SER A 412 12.10 18.10 -1.58
N LEU A 413 10.94 18.26 -2.22
CA LEU A 413 10.38 19.55 -2.63
C LEU A 413 8.94 19.69 -2.14
N TYR A 414 8.67 20.72 -1.34
CA TYR A 414 7.33 21.02 -0.82
C TYR A 414 6.89 22.43 -1.23
N LEU A 415 5.93 22.51 -2.13
CA LEU A 415 5.35 23.74 -2.68
C LEU A 415 3.84 23.81 -2.46
N ASP A 416 3.34 23.14 -1.42
CA ASP A 416 1.91 23.09 -1.15
C ASP A 416 1.34 24.46 -0.72
N ARG A 417 0.04 24.67 -1.00
CA ARG A 417 -0.71 25.89 -0.68
C ARG A 417 -0.16 27.13 -1.40
N ASN A 418 0.05 27.04 -2.71
CA ASN A 418 0.44 28.16 -3.56
C ASN A 418 -0.58 28.36 -4.70
N LYS A 419 -0.22 29.08 -5.77
CA LYS A 419 -1.07 29.40 -6.93
C LYS A 419 -0.42 28.93 -8.24
N LEU A 420 0.36 27.84 -8.19
CA LEU A 420 1.05 27.29 -9.36
C LEU A 420 0.04 26.68 -10.34
N LYS A 421 0.14 27.03 -11.62
CA LYS A 421 -0.65 26.41 -12.71
C LYS A 421 0.12 25.32 -13.46
N GLU A 422 1.44 25.41 -13.41
CA GLU A 422 2.38 24.47 -13.99
C GLU A 422 3.67 24.43 -13.15
N ILE A 423 4.44 23.36 -13.30
CA ILE A 423 5.76 23.20 -12.70
C ILE A 423 6.61 22.33 -13.61
N ASN A 424 7.84 22.77 -13.90
CA ASN A 424 8.80 22.00 -14.69
C ASN A 424 9.72 21.21 -13.75
N LEU A 425 9.64 19.88 -13.79
CA LEU A 425 10.35 18.97 -12.88
C LEU A 425 11.60 18.30 -13.50
N ARG A 426 11.99 18.68 -14.73
CA ARG A 426 13.04 17.97 -15.50
C ARG A 426 14.43 17.95 -14.86
N ASP A 427 14.75 18.95 -14.04
CA ASP A 427 16.08 19.10 -13.44
C ASP A 427 16.17 18.52 -12.00
N LEU A 428 15.26 17.61 -11.62
CA LEU A 428 15.22 16.95 -10.30
C LEU A 428 15.33 15.42 -10.37
N PRO A 429 16.38 14.83 -10.99
CA PRO A 429 16.48 13.37 -11.18
C PRO A 429 16.57 12.60 -9.85
N SER A 430 16.99 13.26 -8.77
CA SER A 430 17.17 12.66 -7.44
C SER A 430 15.93 12.79 -6.54
N LEU A 431 14.84 13.38 -7.01
CA LEU A 431 13.70 13.69 -6.16
C LEU A 431 12.98 12.43 -5.68
N ILE A 432 12.87 12.30 -4.36
CA ILE A 432 12.23 11.16 -3.69
C ILE A 432 10.84 11.54 -3.16
N ALA A 433 10.67 12.79 -2.72
CA ALA A 433 9.40 13.30 -2.22
C ALA A 433 9.01 14.63 -2.89
N LEU A 434 7.78 14.67 -3.42
CA LEU A 434 7.19 15.87 -4.01
C LEU A 434 5.84 16.16 -3.36
N ASN A 435 5.68 17.37 -2.83
CA ASN A 435 4.39 17.90 -2.41
C ASN A 435 4.05 19.18 -3.16
N VAL A 436 2.98 19.16 -3.95
CA VAL A 436 2.41 20.29 -4.69
C VAL A 436 0.91 20.42 -4.42
N GLU A 437 0.44 19.91 -3.27
CA GLU A 437 -0.97 19.99 -2.87
C GLU A 437 -1.50 21.43 -2.83
N LYS A 438 -2.79 21.63 -3.11
CA LYS A 438 -3.45 22.95 -2.98
C LYS A 438 -2.78 24.02 -3.85
N ASN A 439 -2.74 23.74 -5.15
CA ASN A 439 -2.31 24.65 -6.20
C ASN A 439 -3.40 24.69 -7.31
N GLU A 440 -3.07 25.21 -8.48
CA GLU A 440 -3.95 25.30 -9.65
C GLU A 440 -3.43 24.45 -10.84
N ILE A 441 -2.66 23.38 -10.56
CA ILE A 441 -1.95 22.61 -11.58
C ILE A 441 -2.93 21.79 -12.42
N GLU A 442 -2.90 21.94 -13.76
CA GLU A 442 -3.73 21.15 -14.68
C GLU A 442 -3.02 19.90 -15.23
N GLN A 443 -1.70 19.96 -15.36
CA GLN A 443 -0.85 18.88 -15.89
C GLN A 443 0.42 18.75 -15.06
N LEU A 444 0.78 17.52 -14.73
CA LEU A 444 1.97 17.21 -13.94
C LEU A 444 2.79 16.12 -14.66
N ASP A 445 3.93 16.51 -15.21
CA ASP A 445 4.87 15.59 -15.86
C ASP A 445 5.82 14.99 -14.83
N LEU A 446 5.73 13.67 -14.66
CA LEU A 446 6.50 12.90 -13.68
C LEU A 446 7.49 11.93 -14.34
N SER A 447 7.64 11.99 -15.67
CA SER A 447 8.34 10.98 -16.49
C SER A 447 9.82 10.79 -16.11
N GLU A 448 10.50 11.86 -15.71
CA GLU A 448 11.92 11.84 -15.32
C GLU A 448 12.13 11.49 -13.83
N LEU A 449 11.08 11.51 -13.01
CA LEU A 449 11.16 11.31 -11.55
C LEU A 449 11.15 9.83 -11.17
N THR A 450 12.11 9.06 -11.70
CA THR A 450 12.21 7.61 -11.49
C THR A 450 12.57 7.20 -10.04
N ALA A 451 13.12 8.13 -9.26
CA ALA A 451 13.44 7.95 -7.85
C ALA A 451 12.26 8.24 -6.90
N LEU A 452 11.13 8.75 -7.41
CA LEU A 452 10.02 9.25 -6.60
C LEU A 452 9.34 8.12 -5.79
N GLU A 453 9.30 8.29 -4.47
CA GLU A 453 8.65 7.36 -3.53
C GLU A 453 7.36 7.95 -2.93
N LYS A 454 7.29 9.29 -2.79
CA LYS A 454 6.13 9.99 -2.23
C LYS A 454 5.66 11.11 -3.15
N LEU A 455 4.40 11.06 -3.53
CA LEU A 455 3.75 12.10 -4.32
C LEU A 455 2.49 12.60 -3.64
N MET A 456 2.47 13.90 -3.35
CA MET A 456 1.32 14.62 -2.82
C MET A 456 0.94 15.72 -3.82
N CYS A 457 -0.12 15.51 -4.59
CA CYS A 457 -0.61 16.43 -5.63
C CYS A 457 -2.13 16.67 -5.53
N GLY A 458 -2.73 16.40 -4.37
CA GLY A 458 -4.14 16.63 -4.10
C GLY A 458 -4.54 18.11 -4.16
N SER A 459 -5.84 18.38 -4.32
CA SER A 459 -6.39 19.75 -4.42
C SER A 459 -5.74 20.56 -5.55
N ASN A 460 -5.83 20.05 -6.77
CA ASN A 460 -5.36 20.69 -8.00
C ASN A 460 -6.43 20.53 -9.10
N GLN A 461 -6.09 20.76 -10.37
CA GLN A 461 -6.99 20.63 -11.53
C GLN A 461 -6.55 19.50 -12.48
N ILE A 462 -5.81 18.52 -11.96
CA ILE A 462 -5.17 17.47 -12.75
C ILE A 462 -6.22 16.55 -13.36
N LYS A 463 -6.18 16.39 -14.69
CA LYS A 463 -7.10 15.49 -15.43
C LYS A 463 -6.50 14.11 -15.71
N ASN A 464 -5.18 14.07 -15.93
CA ASN A 464 -4.42 12.86 -16.24
C ASN A 464 -3.15 12.85 -15.38
N LEU A 465 -2.87 11.73 -14.73
CA LEU A 465 -1.70 11.55 -13.87
C LEU A 465 -0.92 10.30 -14.29
N PRO A 466 0.08 10.41 -15.17
CA PRO A 466 0.88 9.27 -15.63
C PRO A 466 1.88 8.84 -14.56
N LEU A 467 1.85 7.57 -14.13
CA LEU A 467 2.66 7.06 -13.01
C LEU A 467 3.61 5.89 -13.38
N ARG A 468 3.67 5.52 -14.66
CA ARG A 468 4.42 4.34 -15.13
C ARG A 468 5.93 4.42 -14.91
N ALA A 469 6.51 5.62 -14.92
CA ALA A 469 7.94 5.83 -14.68
C ALA A 469 8.30 5.76 -13.19
N ASN A 470 7.33 6.00 -12.30
CA ASN A 470 7.54 6.17 -10.86
C ASN A 470 7.39 4.83 -10.12
N ILE A 471 8.08 3.79 -10.58
CA ILE A 471 7.93 2.41 -10.08
C ILE A 471 8.25 2.24 -8.58
N LYS A 472 8.99 3.19 -8.00
CA LYS A 472 9.33 3.24 -6.57
C LYS A 472 8.25 3.87 -5.70
N LEU A 473 7.15 4.36 -6.28
CA LEU A 473 6.10 5.05 -5.54
C LEU A 473 5.49 4.15 -4.46
N VAL A 474 5.46 4.68 -3.25
CA VAL A 474 5.03 4.01 -2.02
C VAL A 474 3.79 4.69 -1.44
N GLU A 475 3.70 6.02 -1.58
CA GLU A 475 2.55 6.82 -1.16
C GLU A 475 2.13 7.80 -2.27
N LEU A 476 0.84 7.77 -2.59
CA LEU A 476 0.20 8.68 -3.53
C LEU A 476 -0.99 9.38 -2.87
N LYS A 477 -0.99 10.71 -2.88
CA LYS A 477 -2.15 11.55 -2.55
C LYS A 477 -2.50 12.43 -3.74
N CYS A 478 -3.64 12.19 -4.36
CA CYS A 478 -4.13 12.89 -5.53
C CYS A 478 -5.63 13.22 -5.42
N GLU A 479 -6.15 13.31 -4.20
CA GLU A 479 -7.55 13.68 -3.93
C GLU A 479 -7.91 15.06 -4.48
N ASN A 480 -9.21 15.37 -4.60
CA ASN A 480 -9.68 16.70 -4.99
C ASN A 480 -9.06 17.17 -6.32
N ASN A 481 -9.20 16.37 -7.37
CA ASN A 481 -8.70 16.66 -8.72
C ASN A 481 -9.79 16.31 -9.77
N LEU A 482 -9.44 16.29 -11.06
CA LEU A 482 -10.34 15.96 -12.17
C LEU A 482 -9.96 14.63 -12.84
N ILE A 483 -9.30 13.72 -12.11
CA ILE A 483 -8.73 12.50 -12.66
C ILE A 483 -9.84 11.53 -13.05
N LYS A 484 -9.87 11.11 -14.32
CA LYS A 484 -10.86 10.13 -14.84
C LYS A 484 -10.38 8.68 -14.75
N GLN A 485 -9.07 8.47 -14.73
CA GLN A 485 -8.45 7.15 -14.65
C GLN A 485 -7.12 7.25 -13.91
N LEU A 486 -6.86 6.27 -13.04
CA LEU A 486 -5.60 6.12 -12.33
C LEU A 486 -5.04 4.71 -12.60
N ASP A 487 -3.90 4.63 -13.29
CA ASP A 487 -3.20 3.37 -13.58
C ASP A 487 -1.97 3.24 -12.68
N LEU A 488 -1.97 2.22 -11.83
CA LEU A 488 -0.87 1.91 -10.91
C LEU A 488 -0.09 0.65 -11.34
N PHE A 489 -0.26 0.21 -12.59
CA PHE A 489 0.46 -0.94 -13.11
C PHE A 489 1.98 -0.71 -13.07
N GLY A 490 2.69 -1.58 -12.34
CA GLY A 490 4.14 -1.51 -12.18
C GLY A 490 4.61 -0.75 -10.93
N ASN A 491 3.73 -0.05 -10.20
CA ASN A 491 4.05 0.56 -8.91
C ASN A 491 4.00 -0.50 -7.78
N THR A 492 4.94 -1.44 -7.80
CA THR A 492 4.91 -2.65 -6.95
C THR A 492 5.05 -2.38 -5.45
N SER A 493 5.55 -1.20 -5.09
CA SER A 493 5.76 -0.78 -3.69
C SER A 493 4.62 0.07 -3.12
N ILE A 494 3.56 0.33 -3.88
CA ILE A 494 2.48 1.23 -3.45
C ILE A 494 1.73 0.63 -2.25
N GLY A 495 1.74 1.34 -1.13
CA GLY A 495 1.06 0.90 0.10
C GLY A 495 0.01 1.88 0.61
N LYS A 496 -0.03 3.10 0.06
CA LYS A 496 -1.04 4.10 0.41
C LYS A 496 -1.47 4.92 -0.79
N VAL A 497 -2.78 4.99 -1.01
CA VAL A 497 -3.39 5.77 -2.09
C VAL A 497 -4.56 6.57 -1.53
N VAL A 498 -4.53 7.90 -1.68
CA VAL A 498 -5.63 8.80 -1.33
C VAL A 498 -6.06 9.48 -2.62
N CYS A 499 -7.24 9.15 -3.13
CA CYS A 499 -7.69 9.60 -4.45
C CYS A 499 -9.17 9.99 -4.49
N HIS A 500 -9.82 10.16 -3.33
CA HIS A 500 -11.20 10.63 -3.24
C HIS A 500 -11.41 12.00 -3.90
N ASN A 501 -12.66 12.32 -4.19
CA ASN A 501 -13.09 13.55 -4.83
C ASN A 501 -12.40 13.76 -6.20
N ASN A 502 -12.52 12.75 -7.06
CA ASN A 502 -12.07 12.74 -8.45
C ASN A 502 -13.23 12.31 -9.36
N LYS A 503 -12.95 12.01 -10.64
CA LYS A 503 -13.94 11.62 -11.66
C LYS A 503 -13.75 10.18 -12.15
N ILE A 504 -13.29 9.27 -11.30
CA ILE A 504 -13.01 7.88 -11.67
C ILE A 504 -14.32 7.10 -11.78
N SER A 505 -14.72 6.75 -13.00
CA SER A 505 -15.94 5.97 -13.23
C SER A 505 -15.82 4.52 -12.71
N LYS A 506 -16.96 3.83 -12.57
CA LYS A 506 -17.00 2.42 -12.13
C LYS A 506 -16.10 1.51 -12.97
N SER A 507 -16.15 1.66 -14.30
CA SER A 507 -15.35 0.85 -15.22
C SER A 507 -13.84 1.12 -15.11
N ARG A 508 -13.45 2.38 -14.89
CA ARG A 508 -12.03 2.74 -14.68
C ARG A 508 -11.52 2.31 -13.31
N ALA A 509 -12.39 2.30 -12.30
CA ALA A 509 -12.08 1.80 -10.97
C ALA A 509 -11.71 0.30 -10.98
N VAL A 510 -12.40 -0.53 -11.78
CA VAL A 510 -12.04 -1.96 -11.95
C VAL A 510 -10.56 -2.11 -12.31
N THR A 511 -10.08 -1.32 -13.28
CA THR A 511 -8.67 -1.38 -13.72
C THR A 511 -7.72 -0.93 -12.62
N PHE A 512 -8.05 0.16 -11.93
CA PHE A 512 -7.30 0.66 -10.77
C PHE A 512 -7.14 -0.44 -9.70
N PHE A 513 -8.23 -1.03 -9.24
CA PHE A 513 -8.21 -2.06 -8.19
C PHE A 513 -7.52 -3.35 -8.63
N ARG A 514 -7.71 -3.76 -9.90
CA ARG A 514 -7.07 -4.95 -10.46
C ARG A 514 -5.54 -4.80 -10.55
N ASN A 515 -5.05 -3.61 -10.88
CA ASN A 515 -3.61 -3.36 -11.07
C ASN A 515 -2.84 -3.14 -9.76
N LEU A 516 -3.51 -3.01 -8.62
CA LEU A 516 -2.85 -2.97 -7.31
C LEU A 516 -2.07 -4.28 -7.05
N PRO A 517 -0.84 -4.21 -6.51
CA PRO A 517 -0.08 -5.40 -6.12
C PRO A 517 -0.73 -6.13 -4.93
N HIS A 518 -0.19 -7.29 -4.54
CA HIS A 518 -0.56 -7.88 -3.24
C HIS A 518 0.21 -7.18 -2.12
N PHE A 519 -0.50 -6.66 -1.13
CA PHE A 519 0.05 -6.10 0.09
C PHE A 519 0.30 -7.22 1.10
N GLY A 520 1.52 -7.77 1.10
CA GLY A 520 2.00 -8.73 2.09
C GLY A 520 2.60 -8.00 3.29
N ASN A 521 2.07 -8.27 4.49
CA ASN A 521 2.55 -7.70 5.76
C ASN A 521 4.03 -8.07 5.99
N THR A 522 4.93 -7.21 5.51
CA THR A 522 6.38 -7.35 5.64
C THR A 522 6.92 -5.99 6.05
N ASN A 523 7.19 -5.78 7.34
CA ASN A 523 8.01 -4.71 7.94
C ASN A 523 7.85 -3.23 7.46
N TYR A 524 6.80 -2.86 6.74
CA TYR A 524 6.65 -1.51 6.18
C TYR A 524 5.78 -0.63 7.09
N ALA A 525 6.19 0.62 7.32
CA ALA A 525 5.41 1.63 8.04
C ALA A 525 4.15 2.11 7.27
N ASN A 526 3.79 1.43 6.18
CA ASN A 526 2.61 1.74 5.38
C ASN A 526 1.39 0.98 5.88
N SER A 527 0.26 1.68 6.01
CA SER A 527 -0.98 1.15 6.58
C SER A 527 -1.78 0.24 5.64
N GLY A 528 -1.31 0.02 4.40
CA GLY A 528 -2.07 -0.69 3.37
C GLY A 528 -3.38 0.01 3.03
N LEU A 529 -3.41 1.35 3.01
CA LEU A 529 -4.65 2.13 3.00
C LEU A 529 -4.98 2.71 1.63
N ILE A 530 -6.23 2.51 1.19
CA ILE A 530 -6.80 3.15 0.00
C ILE A 530 -8.01 3.98 0.43
N VAL A 531 -7.93 5.29 0.26
CA VAL A 531 -9.07 6.21 0.44
C VAL A 531 -9.58 6.58 -0.95
N PHE A 532 -10.67 5.93 -1.36
CA PHE A 532 -11.17 6.01 -2.74
C PHE A 532 -12.34 6.98 -2.89
N THR A 533 -13.20 7.11 -1.87
CA THR A 533 -14.37 7.99 -1.90
C THR A 533 -14.44 8.94 -0.71
N ASP A 534 -15.18 10.03 -0.89
CA ASP A 534 -15.70 10.92 0.13
C ASP A 534 -17.21 11.07 -0.09
N THR A 535 -18.02 10.18 0.52
CA THR A 535 -19.47 10.16 0.30
C THR A 535 -20.22 11.38 0.84
N LYS A 536 -19.59 12.21 1.68
CA LYS A 536 -20.19 13.48 2.13
C LYS A 536 -19.82 14.66 1.23
N SER A 537 -18.83 14.50 0.35
CA SER A 537 -18.48 15.53 -0.62
C SER A 537 -19.52 15.59 -1.74
N ALA A 538 -20.08 16.77 -1.97
CA ALA A 538 -21.00 17.01 -3.08
C ALA A 538 -20.32 16.92 -4.46
N THR A 539 -18.98 16.97 -4.51
CA THR A 539 -18.20 16.90 -5.76
C THR A 539 -17.62 15.50 -6.02
N GLU A 540 -17.94 14.51 -5.19
CA GLU A 540 -17.41 13.15 -5.36
C GLU A 540 -18.07 12.43 -6.54
N GLU A 541 -17.27 12.17 -7.57
CA GLU A 541 -17.67 11.44 -8.77
C GLU A 541 -16.95 10.09 -8.90
N ASN A 542 -16.04 9.74 -7.98
CA ASN A 542 -15.47 8.39 -7.96
C ASN A 542 -16.55 7.36 -7.67
N ARG A 543 -16.59 6.29 -8.46
CA ARG A 543 -17.53 5.17 -8.30
C ARG A 543 -16.77 3.86 -8.46
N ALA A 544 -17.10 2.87 -7.64
CA ALA A 544 -16.49 1.54 -7.66
C ALA A 544 -17.55 0.45 -7.46
N TYR A 545 -17.33 -0.75 -7.97
CA TYR A 545 -18.16 -1.89 -7.61
C TYR A 545 -17.72 -2.44 -6.25
N LYS A 546 -18.70 -2.94 -5.49
CA LYS A 546 -18.45 -3.60 -4.20
C LYS A 546 -17.46 -4.77 -4.32
N ILE A 547 -17.52 -5.51 -5.44
CA ILE A 547 -16.64 -6.65 -5.70
C ILE A 547 -15.17 -6.23 -5.87
N ASP A 548 -14.90 -5.07 -6.48
CA ASP A 548 -13.54 -4.56 -6.65
C ASP A 548 -12.92 -4.21 -5.30
N VAL A 549 -13.72 -3.56 -4.43
CA VAL A 549 -13.35 -3.26 -3.04
C VAL A 549 -13.05 -4.56 -2.28
N SER A 550 -13.93 -5.57 -2.36
CA SER A 550 -13.71 -6.88 -1.71
C SER A 550 -12.44 -7.57 -2.23
N SER A 551 -12.18 -7.53 -3.53
CA SER A 551 -10.96 -8.12 -4.12
C SER A 551 -9.69 -7.41 -3.66
N THR A 552 -9.76 -6.11 -3.42
CA THR A 552 -8.65 -5.29 -2.94
C THR A 552 -8.34 -5.56 -1.47
N ILE A 553 -9.37 -5.82 -0.66
CA ILE A 553 -9.21 -6.29 0.72
C ILE A 553 -8.53 -7.66 0.74
N ALA A 554 -8.88 -8.57 -0.17
CA ALA A 554 -8.20 -9.86 -0.30
C ALA A 554 -6.72 -9.73 -0.73
N LYS A 555 -6.34 -8.62 -1.38
CA LYS A 555 -4.95 -8.28 -1.64
C LYS A 555 -4.20 -7.74 -0.43
N GLY A 556 -4.86 -7.54 0.73
CA GLY A 556 -4.24 -7.07 1.98
C GLY A 556 -4.42 -5.59 2.26
N TYR A 557 -5.15 -4.84 1.43
CA TYR A 557 -5.41 -3.42 1.66
C TYR A 557 -6.66 -3.18 2.53
N LYS A 558 -6.63 -2.11 3.30
CA LYS A 558 -7.80 -1.45 3.88
C LYS A 558 -8.35 -0.44 2.86
N VAL A 559 -9.62 -0.53 2.51
CA VAL A 559 -10.30 0.45 1.64
C VAL A 559 -11.27 1.28 2.49
N ALA A 560 -11.19 2.60 2.40
CA ALA A 560 -11.89 3.54 3.27
C ALA A 560 -12.59 4.66 2.50
N ASP A 561 -13.62 5.21 3.14
CA ASP A 561 -14.26 6.49 2.80
C ASP A 561 -13.67 7.59 3.69
N PHE A 562 -13.30 8.73 3.10
CA PHE A 562 -12.73 9.86 3.82
C PHE A 562 -13.64 10.41 4.93
N SER A 563 -14.95 10.45 4.67
CA SER A 563 -15.95 11.16 5.48
C SER A 563 -16.54 10.36 6.65
N ALA A 564 -16.24 9.06 6.69
CA ALA A 564 -16.57 8.15 7.79
C ALA A 564 -15.62 8.29 9.00
N GLY A 565 -14.64 9.21 8.92
CA GLY A 565 -13.61 9.42 9.93
C GLY A 565 -12.46 8.42 9.78
N GLN A 566 -11.22 8.89 9.95
CA GLN A 566 -10.02 8.06 10.02
C GLN A 566 -10.00 7.20 11.30
N THR A 567 -10.98 6.32 11.44
CA THR A 567 -10.97 5.33 12.52
C THR A 567 -10.68 3.98 11.90
N ASP A 568 -9.81 3.21 12.55
CA ASP A 568 -9.39 1.85 12.20
C ASP A 568 -10.54 0.81 12.16
N GLN A 569 -11.80 1.23 12.07
CA GLN A 569 -12.96 0.38 11.88
C GLN A 569 -13.30 0.28 10.39
N ALA A 570 -12.50 -0.52 9.70
CA ALA A 570 -12.77 -0.99 8.35
C ALA A 570 -13.98 -1.92 8.34
N HIS A 571 -15.23 -1.44 8.23
CA HIS A 571 -16.35 -2.34 7.89
C HIS A 571 -17.53 -1.74 7.10
N ASN A 572 -17.70 -0.42 6.98
CA ASN A 572 -18.91 0.11 6.33
C ASN A 572 -18.59 1.17 5.25
N LEU A 573 -18.23 0.70 4.06
CA LEU A 573 -18.54 1.46 2.84
C LEU A 573 -20.05 1.33 2.60
N LEU A 574 -20.82 2.30 3.10
CA LEU A 574 -22.14 2.60 2.54
C LEU A 574 -21.90 3.30 1.20
N LEU A 575 -21.70 2.51 0.14
CA LEU A 575 -21.90 3.03 -1.21
C LEU A 575 -23.34 3.58 -1.28
N PRO A 576 -23.59 4.72 -1.95
CA PRO A 576 -24.95 5.21 -2.12
C PRO A 576 -25.81 4.09 -2.69
N PRO A 577 -27.02 3.86 -2.13
CA PRO A 577 -27.92 2.83 -2.63
C PRO A 577 -28.15 3.05 -4.12
N TYR A 578 -28.14 1.95 -4.85
CA TYR A 578 -28.69 1.87 -6.18
C TYR A 578 -30.17 2.28 -6.10
N GLU A 579 -30.52 3.51 -6.47
CA GLU A 579 -31.92 3.87 -6.71
C GLU A 579 -32.33 3.27 -8.06
N GLY A 580 -33.02 2.13 -8.01
CA GLY A 580 -33.66 1.57 -9.19
C GLY A 580 -33.98 0.09 -9.11
N VAL A 581 -35.23 -0.22 -8.74
CA VAL A 581 -35.93 -1.50 -8.95
C VAL A 581 -35.68 -2.61 -7.91
N GLU A 582 -36.61 -2.69 -6.95
CA GLU A 582 -36.91 -3.92 -6.22
C GLU A 582 -37.35 -5.02 -7.20
N GLY A 583 -36.66 -6.16 -7.19
CA GLY A 583 -37.18 -7.41 -7.78
C GLY A 583 -36.16 -8.27 -8.53
N GLY A 584 -35.59 -9.26 -7.85
CA GLY A 584 -35.44 -10.62 -8.41
C GLY A 584 -34.34 -10.98 -9.42
N GLU A 585 -33.49 -10.06 -9.91
CA GLU A 585 -32.46 -10.39 -10.93
C GLU A 585 -31.01 -9.96 -10.61
N GLU A 586 -30.68 -9.67 -9.35
CA GLU A 586 -29.30 -9.35 -8.96
C GLU A 586 -28.40 -10.60 -9.06
N GLY A 587 -27.47 -10.60 -10.01
CA GLY A 587 -26.39 -11.58 -10.08
C GLY A 587 -26.37 -12.49 -11.32
N ARG A 588 -27.24 -12.27 -12.31
CA ARG A 588 -27.09 -12.98 -13.59
C ARG A 588 -25.87 -12.48 -14.36
N ASP A 589 -24.86 -13.33 -14.40
CA ASP A 589 -23.70 -13.25 -15.27
C ASP A 589 -24.00 -13.98 -16.59
N TRP A 590 -24.10 -13.23 -17.68
CA TRP A 590 -24.31 -13.79 -19.02
C TRP A 590 -23.02 -14.26 -19.69
N LYS A 591 -21.86 -14.01 -19.08
CA LYS A 591 -20.51 -14.32 -19.57
C LYS A 591 -20.28 -13.80 -20.99
N ILE A 592 -20.78 -12.59 -21.21
CA ILE A 592 -20.52 -11.77 -22.39
C ILE A 592 -19.57 -10.65 -21.97
N TYR A 593 -18.59 -10.32 -22.81
CA TYR A 593 -17.63 -9.23 -22.54
C TYR A 593 -17.52 -8.33 -23.77
N VAL A 594 -17.48 -7.01 -23.57
CA VAL A 594 -17.23 -5.98 -24.61
C VAL A 594 -16.17 -5.02 -24.08
N GLY A 595 -15.10 -4.79 -24.84
CA GLY A 595 -14.01 -3.89 -24.41
C GLY A 595 -13.26 -4.35 -23.15
N GLY A 596 -13.33 -5.65 -22.82
CA GLY A 596 -12.81 -6.21 -21.56
C GLY A 596 -13.75 -6.05 -20.36
N THR A 597 -14.89 -5.39 -20.52
CA THR A 597 -15.93 -5.23 -19.50
C THR A 597 -16.97 -6.34 -19.62
N GLN A 598 -17.30 -6.97 -18.50
CA GLN A 598 -18.32 -8.02 -18.44
C GLN A 598 -19.73 -7.44 -18.42
N ILE A 599 -20.66 -8.03 -19.17
CA ILE A 599 -22.08 -7.70 -19.12
C ILE A 599 -22.74 -8.43 -17.94
N MET A 600 -23.38 -7.65 -17.08
CA MET A 600 -24.13 -8.06 -15.90
C MET A 600 -25.49 -7.36 -15.89
N ALA A 601 -26.46 -7.88 -15.15
CA ALA A 601 -27.79 -7.24 -15.02
C ALA A 601 -27.72 -5.75 -14.69
N ALA A 602 -26.72 -5.34 -13.89
CA ALA A 602 -26.52 -3.96 -13.46
C ALA A 602 -25.91 -3.01 -14.51
N ASN A 603 -25.41 -3.49 -15.66
CA ASN A 603 -24.82 -2.65 -16.71
C ASN A 603 -25.32 -3.00 -18.12
N ALA A 604 -26.43 -3.73 -18.22
CA ALA A 604 -26.99 -4.19 -19.49
C ALA A 604 -27.56 -3.06 -20.36
N GLU A 605 -27.95 -1.94 -19.74
CA GLU A 605 -28.58 -0.80 -20.42
C GLU A 605 -27.59 0.11 -21.17
N ASP A 606 -26.32 0.16 -20.73
CA ASP A 606 -25.18 0.64 -21.53
C ASP A 606 -23.85 0.31 -20.82
N ILE A 607 -22.93 -0.35 -21.53
CA ILE A 607 -21.66 -0.84 -20.98
C ILE A 607 -20.54 0.19 -21.16
N LEU A 608 -20.70 1.16 -22.07
CA LEU A 608 -19.65 2.09 -22.48
C LEU A 608 -20.14 3.53 -22.32
N GLU A 609 -19.52 4.30 -21.42
CA GLU A 609 -20.02 5.63 -21.05
C GLU A 609 -19.36 6.79 -21.85
N ASP A 610 -18.40 6.52 -22.75
CA ASP A 610 -17.70 7.55 -23.54
C ASP A 610 -17.53 7.13 -25.02
N GLY A 611 -18.36 7.68 -25.93
CA GLY A 611 -18.09 7.71 -27.38
C GLY A 611 -18.68 6.59 -28.25
N GLY A 612 -19.43 5.65 -27.67
CA GLY A 612 -20.19 4.57 -28.33
C GLY A 612 -21.08 3.88 -27.28
N SER A 613 -22.03 3.03 -27.69
CA SER A 613 -22.97 2.37 -26.79
C SER A 613 -23.01 0.87 -27.04
N ALA A 614 -23.04 0.09 -25.96
CA ALA A 614 -23.20 -1.36 -26.02
C ALA A 614 -24.31 -1.80 -25.06
N VAL A 615 -25.44 -2.23 -25.60
CA VAL A 615 -26.67 -2.51 -24.85
C VAL A 615 -27.08 -3.97 -25.04
N TYR A 616 -27.29 -4.70 -23.95
CA TYR A 616 -27.71 -6.10 -23.98
C TYR A 616 -29.12 -6.26 -23.42
N ASP A 617 -30.03 -6.73 -24.27
CA ASP A 617 -31.37 -7.15 -23.88
C ASP A 617 -31.38 -8.67 -23.60
N PRO A 618 -31.54 -9.10 -22.34
CA PRO A 618 -31.53 -10.50 -21.98
C PRO A 618 -32.80 -11.27 -22.42
N GLU A 619 -33.94 -10.61 -22.59
CA GLU A 619 -35.19 -11.26 -23.02
C GLU A 619 -35.09 -11.69 -24.48
N SER A 620 -34.62 -10.78 -25.34
CA SER A 620 -34.43 -11.04 -26.77
C SER A 620 -33.06 -11.65 -27.10
N ARG A 621 -32.12 -11.68 -26.15
CA ARG A 621 -30.71 -12.07 -26.33
C ARG A 621 -30.02 -11.26 -27.41
N VAL A 622 -30.28 -9.95 -27.44
CA VAL A 622 -29.72 -9.03 -28.44
C VAL A 622 -28.72 -8.10 -27.77
N LEU A 623 -27.45 -8.16 -28.21
CA LEU A 623 -26.41 -7.18 -27.91
C LEU A 623 -26.33 -6.16 -29.05
N THR A 624 -26.69 -4.91 -28.82
CA THR A 624 -26.56 -3.82 -29.81
C THR A 624 -25.27 -3.05 -29.58
N LEU A 625 -24.40 -3.01 -30.59
CA LEU A 625 -23.19 -2.20 -30.61
C LEU A 625 -23.42 -0.99 -31.53
N THR A 626 -23.22 0.22 -30.99
CA THR A 626 -23.38 1.48 -31.73
C THR A 626 -22.13 2.35 -31.59
N ASN A 627 -21.40 2.55 -32.68
CA ASN A 627 -20.19 3.39 -32.72
C ASN A 627 -19.14 3.06 -31.63
N VAL A 628 -19.03 1.80 -31.23
CA VAL A 628 -18.12 1.37 -30.16
C VAL A 628 -16.66 1.49 -30.61
N ASN A 629 -15.78 2.09 -29.82
CA ASN A 629 -14.34 2.13 -30.11
C ASN A 629 -13.53 1.82 -28.85
N GLU A 630 -13.29 0.54 -28.60
CA GLU A 630 -12.70 0.08 -27.33
C GLU A 630 -11.39 -0.69 -27.54
N ASN A 631 -10.52 -0.60 -26.51
CA ASN A 631 -9.28 -1.34 -26.43
C ASN A 631 -9.20 -2.09 -25.08
N ALA A 632 -9.51 -3.38 -25.11
CA ALA A 632 -9.54 -4.25 -23.95
C ALA A 632 -8.13 -4.52 -23.42
N VAL A 633 -7.91 -4.26 -22.12
CA VAL A 633 -6.65 -4.56 -21.42
C VAL A 633 -6.86 -5.72 -20.45
N GLY A 634 -6.18 -6.84 -20.69
CA GLY A 634 -6.25 -8.04 -19.84
C GLY A 634 -7.38 -9.02 -20.17
N GLY A 635 -7.91 -9.00 -21.40
CA GLY A 635 -8.99 -9.88 -21.84
C GLY A 635 -9.28 -9.78 -23.34
N ALA A 636 -10.22 -10.60 -23.84
CA ALA A 636 -10.67 -10.50 -25.22
C ALA A 636 -11.46 -9.21 -25.45
N ALA A 637 -11.40 -8.67 -26.67
CA ALA A 637 -12.12 -7.44 -27.03
C ALA A 637 -13.64 -7.65 -27.08
N LEU A 638 -14.05 -8.84 -27.53
CA LEU A 638 -15.41 -9.36 -27.44
C LEU A 638 -15.33 -10.80 -26.89
N ALA A 639 -16.28 -11.22 -26.08
CA ALA A 639 -16.42 -12.65 -25.76
C ALA A 639 -17.86 -13.05 -25.52
N ASN A 640 -18.22 -14.28 -25.90
CA ASN A 640 -19.48 -14.91 -25.52
C ASN A 640 -19.25 -16.38 -25.14
N SER A 641 -19.36 -16.66 -23.84
CA SER A 641 -19.26 -18.02 -23.32
C SER A 641 -20.49 -18.49 -22.55
N GLY A 642 -21.48 -17.62 -22.33
CA GLY A 642 -22.66 -17.91 -21.52
C GLY A 642 -23.99 -17.95 -22.27
N VAL A 643 -24.17 -17.16 -23.34
CA VAL A 643 -25.48 -17.02 -24.00
C VAL A 643 -25.49 -17.74 -25.35
N ASP A 644 -26.19 -18.88 -25.41
CA ASP A 644 -26.42 -19.58 -26.67
C ASP A 644 -27.53 -18.91 -27.50
N GLY A 645 -27.23 -18.68 -28.78
CA GLY A 645 -28.11 -17.96 -29.71
C GLY A 645 -28.06 -16.44 -29.57
N LEU A 646 -26.95 -15.88 -29.05
CA LEU A 646 -26.75 -14.43 -28.93
C LEU A 646 -26.83 -13.76 -30.31
N THR A 647 -27.65 -12.71 -30.45
CA THR A 647 -27.66 -11.86 -31.64
C THR A 647 -26.89 -10.57 -31.35
N VAL A 648 -25.81 -10.29 -32.09
CA VAL A 648 -25.07 -9.03 -32.02
C VAL A 648 -25.51 -8.12 -33.15
N LYS A 649 -26.23 -7.05 -32.82
CA LYS A 649 -26.68 -6.02 -33.78
C LYS A 649 -25.62 -4.93 -33.91
N VAL A 650 -25.04 -4.79 -35.10
CA VAL A 650 -23.99 -3.81 -35.42
C VAL A 650 -24.61 -2.58 -36.07
N VAL A 651 -24.41 -1.42 -35.45
CA VAL A 651 -24.89 -0.11 -35.91
C VAL A 651 -23.73 0.88 -35.96
N GLY A 652 -23.61 1.63 -37.06
CA GLY A 652 -22.50 2.58 -37.23
C GLY A 652 -21.14 1.89 -37.36
N GLU A 653 -20.07 2.59 -37.03
CA GLU A 653 -18.69 2.09 -37.16
C GLU A 653 -18.15 1.61 -35.81
N ASN A 654 -17.95 0.30 -35.67
CA ASN A 654 -17.51 -0.30 -34.41
C ASN A 654 -16.09 -0.87 -34.55
N VAL A 655 -15.25 -0.66 -33.54
CA VAL A 655 -13.89 -1.16 -33.46
C VAL A 655 -13.60 -1.69 -32.07
N LEU A 656 -13.24 -2.96 -31.98
CA LEU A 656 -12.89 -3.66 -30.74
C LEU A 656 -11.48 -4.22 -30.87
N ARG A 657 -10.57 -3.77 -29.99
CA ARG A 657 -9.16 -4.20 -29.96
C ARG A 657 -8.85 -4.95 -28.68
N ALA A 658 -8.05 -6.00 -28.77
CA ALA A 658 -7.46 -6.70 -27.63
C ALA A 658 -5.98 -6.35 -27.51
N SER A 659 -5.56 -5.83 -26.35
CA SER A 659 -4.16 -5.65 -26.01
C SER A 659 -3.52 -6.99 -25.61
N ASP A 660 -2.19 -7.07 -25.73
CA ASP A 660 -1.40 -8.21 -25.30
C ASP A 660 -1.76 -9.54 -26.00
N ASN A 661 -1.64 -10.67 -25.30
CA ASN A 661 -1.75 -12.02 -25.89
C ASN A 661 -3.20 -12.54 -25.99
N TYR A 662 -4.20 -11.66 -25.86
CA TYR A 662 -5.61 -12.03 -25.87
C TYR A 662 -6.22 -12.00 -27.27
N VAL A 663 -7.23 -12.84 -27.51
CA VAL A 663 -7.95 -12.93 -28.79
C VAL A 663 -8.86 -11.73 -29.00
N GLY A 664 -9.13 -11.37 -30.25
CA GLY A 664 -10.06 -10.28 -30.56
C GLY A 664 -11.48 -10.65 -30.14
N PHE A 665 -11.97 -11.80 -30.59
CA PHE A 665 -13.25 -12.37 -30.19
C PHE A 665 -13.12 -13.85 -29.78
N GLY A 666 -13.40 -14.14 -28.50
CA GLY A 666 -13.45 -15.50 -27.97
C GLY A 666 -14.89 -16.01 -27.86
N VAL A 667 -15.22 -17.12 -28.52
CA VAL A 667 -16.62 -17.60 -28.57
C VAL A 667 -16.74 -19.10 -28.32
N SER A 668 -17.65 -19.48 -27.43
CA SER A 668 -18.01 -20.88 -27.13
C SER A 668 -19.52 -21.13 -27.09
N ARG A 669 -20.30 -20.17 -27.59
CA ARG A 669 -21.76 -20.19 -27.68
C ARG A 669 -22.20 -19.61 -29.02
N THR A 670 -23.28 -20.15 -29.58
CA THR A 670 -23.74 -19.78 -30.92
C THR A 670 -24.03 -18.29 -30.97
N THR A 671 -23.41 -17.56 -31.91
CA THR A 671 -23.52 -16.10 -31.99
C THR A 671 -23.77 -15.65 -33.43
N ARG A 672 -24.79 -14.81 -33.65
CA ARG A 672 -25.13 -14.26 -34.97
C ARG A 672 -24.95 -12.75 -34.97
N PHE A 673 -24.22 -12.22 -35.94
CA PHE A 673 -24.07 -10.79 -36.17
C PHE A 673 -25.04 -10.34 -37.26
N ILE A 674 -25.74 -9.23 -37.01
CA ILE A 674 -26.69 -8.63 -37.96
C ILE A 674 -26.55 -7.11 -37.99
N GLY A 675 -27.07 -6.48 -39.04
CA GLY A 675 -27.29 -5.04 -39.07
C GLY A 675 -26.34 -4.29 -40.00
N PRO A 676 -26.75 -3.10 -40.48
CA PRO A 676 -26.10 -2.41 -41.59
C PRO A 676 -24.78 -1.72 -41.23
N GLY A 677 -24.31 -1.83 -39.99
CA GLY A 677 -23.06 -1.23 -39.54
C GLY A 677 -21.82 -2.07 -39.87
N SER A 678 -20.66 -1.50 -39.56
CA SER A 678 -19.37 -2.16 -39.66
C SER A 678 -18.81 -2.52 -38.28
N LEU A 679 -18.13 -3.66 -38.19
CA LEU A 679 -17.42 -4.10 -36.99
C LEU A 679 -16.02 -4.59 -37.34
N THR A 680 -15.01 -3.92 -36.78
CA THR A 680 -13.62 -4.37 -36.78
C THR A 680 -13.28 -5.05 -35.45
N ILE A 681 -12.79 -6.29 -35.51
CA ILE A 681 -12.29 -7.06 -34.37
C ILE A 681 -10.80 -7.30 -34.59
N GLU A 682 -9.97 -6.78 -33.69
CA GLU A 682 -8.52 -6.79 -33.83
C GLU A 682 -7.82 -7.39 -32.59
N SER A 683 -6.84 -8.26 -32.83
CA SER A 683 -5.85 -8.69 -31.82
C SER A 683 -4.44 -8.50 -32.35
N LEU A 684 -3.60 -7.78 -31.59
CA LEU A 684 -2.23 -7.46 -32.02
C LEU A 684 -1.25 -8.64 -31.88
N LYS A 685 -1.49 -9.56 -30.94
CA LYS A 685 -0.57 -10.68 -30.66
C LYS A 685 -1.23 -12.06 -30.65
N SER A 686 -2.53 -12.18 -30.92
CA SER A 686 -3.27 -13.44 -30.88
C SER A 686 -4.23 -13.60 -32.07
N ALA A 687 -5.16 -14.54 -32.01
CA ALA A 687 -6.17 -14.75 -33.04
C ALA A 687 -7.22 -13.61 -33.05
N GLY A 688 -7.66 -13.19 -34.23
CA GLY A 688 -8.77 -12.24 -34.39
C GLY A 688 -10.08 -12.84 -33.88
N VAL A 689 -10.38 -14.09 -34.24
CA VAL A 689 -11.48 -14.88 -33.67
C VAL A 689 -11.00 -16.28 -33.29
N ASN A 690 -11.38 -16.73 -32.10
CA ASN A 690 -11.17 -18.10 -31.64
C ASN A 690 -12.53 -18.78 -31.38
N LEU A 691 -12.84 -19.79 -32.20
CA LEU A 691 -14.06 -20.59 -32.15
C LEU A 691 -13.82 -21.87 -31.33
N ASN A 692 -14.54 -22.02 -30.22
CA ASN A 692 -14.45 -23.20 -29.39
C ASN A 692 -15.74 -24.02 -29.47
N LYS A 693 -15.75 -25.07 -30.31
CA LYS A 693 -16.89 -26.01 -30.47
C LYS A 693 -18.24 -25.32 -30.68
N THR A 694 -18.25 -24.28 -31.50
CA THR A 694 -19.43 -23.42 -31.70
C THR A 694 -19.47 -22.85 -33.11
N GLN A 695 -20.58 -22.18 -33.44
CA GLN A 695 -20.79 -21.60 -34.74
C GLN A 695 -21.10 -20.11 -34.65
N ILE A 696 -20.62 -19.35 -35.64
CA ILE A 696 -20.95 -17.94 -35.82
C ILE A 696 -21.54 -17.70 -37.20
N THR A 697 -22.44 -16.73 -37.27
CA THR A 697 -23.08 -16.32 -38.53
C THR A 697 -22.94 -14.81 -38.68
N PHE A 698 -22.46 -14.37 -39.84
CA PHE A 698 -22.50 -12.97 -40.27
C PHE A 698 -23.63 -12.83 -41.29
N ASP A 699 -24.67 -12.06 -40.98
CA ASP A 699 -25.87 -11.92 -41.81
C ASP A 699 -26.21 -10.44 -42.04
N ASN A 700 -26.05 -9.98 -43.29
CA ASN A 700 -26.25 -8.60 -43.68
C ASN A 700 -25.47 -7.57 -42.86
N CYS A 701 -24.16 -7.82 -42.64
CA CYS A 701 -23.25 -6.91 -41.92
C CYS A 701 -21.87 -6.82 -42.57
N ASP A 702 -21.10 -5.78 -42.22
CA ASP A 702 -19.73 -5.58 -42.69
C ASP A 702 -18.73 -5.89 -41.57
N ILE A 703 -17.89 -6.91 -41.76
CA ILE A 703 -17.01 -7.42 -40.70
C ILE A 703 -15.55 -7.40 -41.16
N ASN A 704 -14.67 -6.89 -40.31
CA ASN A 704 -13.23 -6.92 -40.52
C ASN A 704 -12.54 -7.60 -39.32
N ILE A 705 -11.82 -8.70 -39.56
CA ILE A 705 -11.16 -9.49 -38.54
C ILE A 705 -9.66 -9.46 -38.77
N ILE A 706 -8.91 -9.06 -37.75
CA ILE A 706 -7.45 -8.91 -37.80
C ILE A 706 -6.82 -9.66 -36.63
N GLY A 707 -5.87 -10.54 -36.92
CA GLY A 707 -5.04 -11.17 -35.90
C GLY A 707 -3.74 -11.75 -36.45
N LYS A 708 -2.87 -12.23 -35.56
CA LYS A 708 -1.76 -13.11 -35.95
C LYS A 708 -2.26 -14.38 -36.63
N VAL A 709 -3.44 -14.83 -36.20
CA VAL A 709 -4.30 -15.77 -36.91
C VAL A 709 -5.65 -15.08 -37.12
N GLY A 710 -6.25 -15.19 -38.30
CA GLY A 710 -7.53 -14.50 -38.57
C GLY A 710 -8.68 -15.13 -37.80
N ILE A 711 -9.15 -16.30 -38.25
CA ILE A 711 -10.13 -17.13 -37.55
C ILE A 711 -9.57 -18.54 -37.38
N ALA A 712 -9.63 -19.07 -36.16
CA ALA A 712 -9.26 -20.46 -35.87
C ALA A 712 -10.34 -21.19 -35.07
N GLY A 713 -10.61 -22.44 -35.43
CA GLY A 713 -11.30 -23.41 -34.57
C GLY A 713 -10.33 -24.28 -33.77
N VAL A 714 -10.86 -25.25 -33.02
CA VAL A 714 -10.04 -26.10 -32.12
C VAL A 714 -9.21 -27.13 -32.88
N ASN A 715 -9.85 -27.88 -33.79
CA ASN A 715 -9.19 -28.99 -34.49
C ASN A 715 -9.84 -29.37 -35.84
N GLY A 716 -10.81 -28.58 -36.35
CA GLY A 716 -11.52 -28.88 -37.60
C GLY A 716 -12.49 -30.05 -37.54
N LYS A 717 -12.68 -30.68 -36.38
CA LYS A 717 -13.56 -31.85 -36.19
C LYS A 717 -14.59 -31.68 -35.09
N SER A 718 -14.56 -30.56 -34.36
CA SER A 718 -15.40 -30.36 -33.18
C SER A 718 -16.67 -29.55 -33.47
N GLY A 719 -17.06 -29.43 -34.75
CA GLY A 719 -18.29 -28.79 -35.19
C GLY A 719 -18.20 -27.27 -35.32
N GLU A 720 -17.00 -26.69 -35.31
CA GLU A 720 -16.82 -25.25 -35.54
C GLU A 720 -17.25 -24.84 -36.94
N LYS A 721 -18.05 -23.78 -37.04
CA LYS A 721 -18.60 -23.32 -38.33
C LYS A 721 -18.74 -21.80 -38.38
N VAL A 722 -18.35 -21.21 -39.50
CA VAL A 722 -18.57 -19.82 -39.85
C VAL A 722 -19.51 -19.78 -41.06
N THR A 723 -20.64 -19.11 -40.92
CA THR A 723 -21.58 -18.88 -42.01
C THR A 723 -21.54 -17.40 -42.39
N VAL A 724 -21.26 -17.09 -43.65
CA VAL A 724 -21.33 -15.74 -44.19
C VAL A 724 -22.54 -15.67 -45.11
N LYS A 725 -23.48 -14.79 -44.78
CA LYS A 725 -24.73 -14.62 -45.51
C LYS A 725 -24.90 -13.16 -45.88
N ASN A 726 -24.99 -12.88 -47.19
CA ASN A 726 -25.20 -11.53 -47.70
C ASN A 726 -24.35 -10.48 -46.95
N SER A 727 -23.07 -10.75 -46.70
CA SER A 727 -22.19 -9.92 -45.87
C SER A 727 -20.85 -9.69 -46.55
N ASP A 728 -20.25 -8.53 -46.28
CA ASP A 728 -18.88 -8.25 -46.68
C ASP A 728 -17.97 -8.55 -45.50
N VAL A 729 -17.05 -9.51 -45.67
CA VAL A 729 -16.17 -9.97 -44.59
C VAL A 729 -14.73 -9.95 -45.06
N ALA A 730 -13.86 -9.23 -44.36
CA ALA A 730 -12.42 -9.27 -44.55
C ALA A 730 -11.76 -10.00 -43.36
N ILE A 731 -10.89 -10.98 -43.65
CA ILE A 731 -10.20 -11.76 -42.63
C ILE A 731 -8.70 -11.71 -42.91
N THR A 732 -7.94 -11.25 -41.94
CA THR A 732 -6.48 -11.08 -42.00
C THR A 732 -5.80 -11.96 -40.96
N GLY A 733 -4.86 -12.80 -41.41
CA GLY A 733 -4.04 -13.62 -40.53
C GLY A 733 -2.61 -13.77 -41.04
N GLU A 734 -1.63 -13.35 -40.25
CA GLU A 734 -0.19 -13.44 -40.58
C GLU A 734 0.31 -14.88 -40.68
N PHE A 735 -0.07 -15.74 -39.72
CA PHE A 735 0.31 -17.15 -39.68
C PHE A 735 -0.75 -18.08 -40.28
N GLY A 736 -1.94 -17.54 -40.56
CA GLY A 736 -3.04 -18.25 -41.21
C GLY A 736 -4.34 -17.44 -41.10
N ALA A 737 -5.01 -17.23 -42.23
CA ALA A 737 -6.21 -16.40 -42.27
C ALA A 737 -7.46 -17.14 -41.74
N PHE A 738 -7.66 -18.40 -42.12
CA PHE A 738 -8.82 -19.19 -41.68
C PHE A 738 -8.51 -20.68 -41.68
N PHE A 739 -8.66 -21.36 -40.53
CA PHE A 739 -8.45 -22.81 -40.43
C PHE A 739 -9.20 -23.47 -39.26
N MET A 740 -9.31 -24.80 -39.32
CA MET A 740 -9.95 -25.64 -38.29
C MET A 740 -11.44 -25.35 -38.06
N ALA A 741 -12.14 -24.81 -39.06
CA ALA A 741 -13.58 -24.55 -39.01
C ALA A 741 -14.24 -24.75 -40.38
N ASP A 742 -15.53 -25.07 -40.37
CA ASP A 742 -16.35 -25.08 -41.58
C ASP A 742 -16.68 -23.68 -42.07
N LEU A 743 -16.66 -23.46 -43.38
CA LEU A 743 -17.07 -22.20 -44.00
C LEU A 743 -18.26 -22.44 -44.93
N VAL A 744 -19.34 -21.70 -44.72
CA VAL A 744 -20.53 -21.71 -45.58
C VAL A 744 -20.81 -20.30 -46.07
N LEU A 745 -21.00 -20.16 -47.38
CA LEU A 745 -21.27 -18.90 -48.06
C LEU A 745 -22.68 -18.94 -48.67
N GLU A 746 -23.51 -17.95 -48.34
CA GLU A 746 -24.87 -17.78 -48.86
C GLU A 746 -25.04 -16.36 -49.41
N GLY A 747 -25.34 -16.21 -50.71
CA GLY A 747 -25.46 -14.88 -51.35
C GLY A 747 -24.19 -14.03 -51.27
N CYS A 748 -23.03 -14.70 -51.14
CA CYS A 748 -21.71 -14.10 -51.13
C CYS A 748 -20.70 -15.09 -51.70
N ASP A 749 -19.55 -14.59 -52.14
CA ASP A 749 -18.46 -15.39 -52.68
C ASP A 749 -17.12 -14.73 -52.39
N PHE A 750 -16.02 -15.46 -52.54
CA PHE A 750 -14.68 -14.90 -52.45
C PHE A 750 -14.51 -13.78 -53.49
N GLU A 751 -13.93 -12.66 -53.08
CA GLU A 751 -13.54 -11.60 -54.02
C GLU A 751 -12.31 -12.05 -54.83
N GLN A 752 -11.35 -12.71 -54.17
CA GLN A 752 -10.13 -13.22 -54.79
C GLN A 752 -10.25 -14.69 -55.24
N LYS A 753 -11.27 -15.03 -56.04
CA LYS A 753 -11.57 -16.44 -56.44
C LYS A 753 -10.42 -17.16 -57.12
N ASP A 754 -9.57 -16.41 -57.82
CA ASP A 754 -8.41 -16.97 -58.52
C ASP A 754 -7.21 -17.22 -57.58
N GLU A 755 -7.21 -16.62 -56.39
CA GLU A 755 -6.06 -16.64 -55.47
C GLU A 755 -6.28 -17.51 -54.24
N VAL A 756 -7.51 -17.58 -53.75
CA VAL A 756 -7.89 -18.35 -52.57
C VAL A 756 -9.12 -19.21 -52.80
N SER A 757 -9.19 -20.34 -52.11
CA SER A 757 -10.36 -21.22 -52.09
C SER A 757 -10.50 -21.89 -50.74
N TYR A 758 -11.71 -22.32 -50.38
CA TYR A 758 -11.93 -23.10 -49.16
C TYR A 758 -11.76 -24.60 -49.43
N SER A 759 -10.87 -25.26 -48.68
CA SER A 759 -10.76 -26.73 -48.68
C SER A 759 -11.67 -27.31 -47.62
N ALA A 760 -12.77 -27.94 -48.03
CA ALA A 760 -13.69 -28.62 -47.11
C ALA A 760 -13.08 -29.86 -46.44
N VAL A 761 -12.04 -30.45 -47.05
CA VAL A 761 -11.30 -31.59 -46.50
C VAL A 761 -10.37 -31.12 -45.37
N ASP A 762 -9.62 -30.06 -45.64
CA ASP A 762 -8.62 -29.53 -44.70
C ASP A 762 -9.20 -28.51 -43.71
N LYS A 763 -10.47 -28.11 -43.91
CA LYS A 763 -11.20 -27.12 -43.10
C LYS A 763 -10.44 -25.80 -42.98
N MET A 764 -9.89 -25.32 -44.09
CA MET A 764 -9.09 -24.10 -44.13
C MET A 764 -9.22 -23.38 -45.46
N VAL A 765 -8.93 -22.07 -45.45
CA VAL A 765 -8.75 -21.30 -46.69
C VAL A 765 -7.31 -21.50 -47.17
N VAL A 766 -7.17 -21.94 -48.42
CA VAL A 766 -5.89 -22.24 -49.06
C VAL A 766 -5.60 -21.30 -50.21
N GLY A 767 -4.32 -20.99 -50.43
CA GLY A 767 -3.87 -20.26 -51.62
C GLY A 767 -3.75 -21.18 -52.85
N LYS A 768 -3.31 -20.62 -53.98
CA LYS A 768 -3.04 -21.37 -55.24
C LYS A 768 -2.17 -22.62 -55.05
N ASN A 769 -1.24 -22.59 -54.10
CA ASN A 769 -0.36 -23.70 -53.76
C ASN A 769 -1.00 -24.80 -52.89
N LYS A 770 -2.31 -24.71 -52.61
CA LYS A 770 -3.08 -25.61 -51.74
C LYS A 770 -2.59 -25.69 -50.29
N LYS A 771 -1.81 -24.69 -49.84
CA LYS A 771 -1.41 -24.52 -48.44
C LYS A 771 -2.25 -23.45 -47.76
N LEU A 772 -2.28 -23.46 -46.42
CA LEU A 772 -2.95 -22.46 -45.60
C LEU A 772 -2.60 -21.03 -46.07
N PHE A 773 -3.63 -20.26 -46.40
CA PHE A 773 -3.45 -18.90 -46.87
C PHE A 773 -3.05 -17.97 -45.71
N GLN A 774 -2.04 -17.13 -45.95
CA GLN A 774 -1.54 -16.12 -45.04
C GLN A 774 -1.70 -14.74 -45.70
N GLY A 775 -2.22 -13.78 -44.96
CA GLY A 775 -2.61 -12.46 -45.47
C GLY A 775 -4.11 -12.20 -45.32
N THR A 776 -4.63 -11.28 -46.14
CA THR A 776 -6.04 -10.88 -46.12
C THR A 776 -6.78 -11.49 -47.30
N PHE A 777 -7.91 -12.15 -47.03
CA PHE A 777 -8.90 -12.48 -48.05
C PHE A 777 -10.23 -11.84 -47.72
N LYS A 778 -11.06 -11.64 -48.75
CA LYS A 778 -12.36 -10.99 -48.63
C LYS A 778 -13.46 -11.87 -49.22
N ILE A 779 -14.58 -11.88 -48.54
CA ILE A 779 -15.85 -12.43 -49.00
C ILE A 779 -16.75 -11.22 -49.27
N LYS A 780 -17.34 -11.18 -50.45
CA LYS A 780 -18.21 -10.09 -50.89
C LYS A 780 -19.59 -10.63 -51.19
N ARG A 781 -20.62 -9.84 -50.88
CA ARG A 781 -21.99 -10.09 -51.36
C ARG A 781 -21.96 -10.29 -52.88
N THR A 782 -22.61 -11.35 -53.36
CA THR A 782 -22.83 -11.50 -54.80
C THR A 782 -23.90 -10.48 -55.20
N GLU A 783 -23.67 -9.69 -56.24
CA GLU A 783 -24.69 -8.76 -56.74
C GLU A 783 -25.98 -9.54 -57.06
N ILE A 784 -27.06 -9.22 -56.34
CA ILE A 784 -28.39 -9.72 -56.62
C ILE A 784 -29.09 -8.63 -57.43
N ASP A 785 -29.15 -8.79 -58.76
CA ASP A 785 -29.92 -7.93 -59.69
C ASP A 785 -31.46 -8.01 -59.51
N SER A 786 -31.95 -8.49 -58.38
CA SER A 786 -33.40 -8.59 -58.11
C SER A 786 -33.73 -8.67 -56.62
N ILE A 787 -34.41 -7.64 -56.11
CA ILE A 787 -35.05 -7.65 -54.78
C ILE A 787 -36.09 -8.79 -54.74
N SER A 788 -35.76 -9.89 -54.08
CA SER A 788 -36.75 -10.87 -53.62
C SER A 788 -37.11 -10.54 -52.16
N THR A 789 -38.19 -9.76 -52.03
CA THR A 789 -39.23 -9.88 -50.99
C THR A 789 -38.81 -10.22 -49.54
N ILE A 790 -38.96 -9.25 -48.65
CA ILE A 790 -39.47 -9.48 -47.29
C ILE A 790 -40.75 -8.66 -47.18
N VAL A 791 -41.90 -9.30 -46.96
CA VAL A 791 -42.74 -9.21 -45.75
C VAL A 791 -43.88 -10.21 -45.93
N ASP A 792 -43.97 -11.22 -45.05
CA ASP A 792 -45.24 -11.43 -44.37
C ASP A 792 -45.01 -12.10 -43.01
N ASP A 793 -45.21 -11.33 -41.94
CA ASP A 793 -46.22 -11.69 -40.95
C ASP A 793 -46.53 -10.45 -40.09
N THR A 794 -47.63 -9.77 -40.38
CA THR A 794 -48.50 -9.09 -39.40
C THR A 794 -49.70 -8.51 -40.15
N ASN A 795 -50.91 -8.95 -39.80
CA ASN A 795 -52.24 -8.48 -40.25
C ASN A 795 -52.54 -6.99 -39.94
N ASP A 796 -51.55 -6.10 -39.99
CA ASP A 796 -51.70 -4.71 -39.57
C ASP A 796 -52.21 -3.82 -40.72
N VAL A 797 -53.36 -3.17 -40.48
CA VAL A 797 -54.05 -2.33 -41.47
C VAL A 797 -53.37 -0.96 -41.58
N ILE A 798 -53.15 -0.49 -42.81
CA ILE A 798 -52.61 0.85 -43.11
C ILE A 798 -53.58 1.92 -42.61
N ALA A 799 -53.09 2.85 -41.78
CA ALA A 799 -53.87 3.99 -41.27
C ALA A 799 -53.66 5.26 -42.10
N ALA A 800 -52.44 5.50 -42.59
CA ALA A 800 -52.11 6.64 -43.45
C ALA A 800 -50.84 6.37 -44.26
N ILE A 801 -50.71 7.06 -45.39
CA ILE A 801 -49.57 7.00 -46.32
C ILE A 801 -49.00 8.41 -46.44
N TYR A 802 -47.68 8.53 -46.42
CA TYR A 802 -46.97 9.80 -46.53
C TYR A 802 -45.79 9.69 -47.52
N ASN A 803 -45.36 10.82 -48.07
CA ASN A 803 -44.04 10.90 -48.70
C ASN A 803 -42.93 11.18 -47.67
N LEU A 804 -41.68 11.22 -48.13
CA LEU A 804 -40.50 11.47 -47.29
C LEU A 804 -40.49 12.86 -46.64
N GLN A 805 -41.25 13.80 -47.19
CA GLN A 805 -41.40 15.16 -46.67
C GLN A 805 -42.58 15.29 -45.68
N GLY A 806 -43.29 14.19 -45.40
CA GLY A 806 -44.38 14.16 -44.42
C GLY A 806 -45.75 14.58 -44.96
N PHE A 807 -45.90 14.80 -46.27
CA PHE A 807 -47.21 15.06 -46.88
C PHE A 807 -48.00 13.77 -47.06
N ARG A 808 -49.29 13.80 -46.73
CA ARG A 808 -50.17 12.63 -46.77
C ARG A 808 -50.62 12.34 -48.20
N TYR A 809 -50.53 11.08 -48.62
CA TYR A 809 -51.14 10.56 -49.83
C TYR A 809 -52.43 9.81 -49.53
N GLU A 810 -53.37 9.86 -50.46
CA GLU A 810 -54.60 9.07 -50.39
C GLU A 810 -54.35 7.59 -50.74
N ASN A 811 -53.43 7.31 -51.66
CA ASN A 811 -53.05 5.97 -52.10
C ASN A 811 -51.53 5.85 -52.26
N LEU A 812 -51.01 4.62 -52.27
CA LEU A 812 -49.61 4.31 -52.57
C LEU A 812 -49.18 4.93 -53.90
N GLN A 813 -48.09 5.70 -53.90
CA GLN A 813 -47.57 6.37 -55.10
C GLN A 813 -46.29 5.70 -55.61
N PRO A 814 -46.02 5.69 -56.93
CA PRO A 814 -44.74 5.23 -57.44
C PRO A 814 -43.57 6.00 -56.80
N GLY A 815 -42.54 5.27 -56.38
CA GLY A 815 -41.45 5.75 -55.55
C GLY A 815 -41.60 5.35 -54.08
N VAL A 816 -40.94 6.10 -53.21
CA VAL A 816 -40.82 5.77 -51.78
C VAL A 816 -41.98 6.37 -50.98
N ASN A 817 -42.67 5.53 -50.22
CA ASN A 817 -43.80 5.85 -49.35
C ASN A 817 -43.46 5.51 -47.89
N ILE A 818 -44.03 6.25 -46.96
CA ILE A 818 -43.99 6.01 -45.51
C ILE A 818 -45.42 5.66 -45.09
N LEU A 819 -45.64 4.43 -44.62
CA LEU A 819 -46.92 3.96 -44.10
C LEU A 819 -46.94 4.14 -42.59
N ARG A 820 -48.03 4.69 -42.07
CA ARG A 820 -48.39 4.62 -40.66
C ARG A 820 -49.47 3.55 -40.50
N LEU A 821 -49.21 2.55 -39.68
CA LEU A 821 -50.13 1.46 -39.41
C LEU A 821 -51.08 1.83 -38.26
N LYS A 822 -52.26 1.21 -38.17
CA LYS A 822 -53.19 1.45 -37.06
C LYS A 822 -52.61 1.09 -35.68
N SER A 823 -51.63 0.18 -35.64
CA SER A 823 -50.83 -0.12 -34.44
C SER A 823 -49.90 1.02 -33.99
N GLY A 824 -49.80 2.12 -34.75
CA GLY A 824 -48.95 3.26 -34.45
C GLY A 824 -47.52 3.17 -35.01
N LYS A 825 -47.11 1.99 -35.49
CA LYS A 825 -45.81 1.78 -36.14
C LYS A 825 -45.74 2.44 -37.52
N THR A 826 -44.55 2.86 -37.93
CA THR A 826 -44.29 3.37 -39.29
C THR A 826 -43.41 2.41 -40.09
N LYS A 827 -43.68 2.25 -41.39
CA LYS A 827 -42.89 1.43 -42.34
C LYS A 827 -42.58 2.21 -43.60
N LYS A 828 -41.39 2.01 -44.19
CA LYS A 828 -41.02 2.58 -45.50
C LYS A 828 -41.24 1.52 -46.58
N VAL A 829 -41.99 1.85 -47.63
CA VAL A 829 -42.32 0.94 -48.73
C VAL A 829 -42.05 1.63 -50.06
N ILE A 830 -41.46 0.92 -51.02
CA ILE A 830 -41.23 1.45 -52.37
C ILE A 830 -42.22 0.78 -53.32
N VAL A 831 -42.99 1.60 -54.04
CA VAL A 831 -43.97 1.15 -55.04
C VAL A 831 -43.36 1.48 -56.39
N ARG A 832 -43.31 0.53 -57.32
CA ARG A 832 -42.80 0.82 -58.67
C ARG A 832 -43.94 1.35 -59.56
N GLN A 833 -43.61 2.11 -60.60
CA GLN A 833 -44.59 2.49 -61.64
C GLN A 833 -45.14 1.26 -62.34
#